data_AF-A0A8C9X0S9-F1
#
_entry.id   AF-A0A8C9X0S9-F1
#
_cell.length_a   1.000
_cell.length_b   1.000
_cell.length_c   1.000
_cell.angle_alpha   90.00
_cell.angle_beta   90.00
_cell.angle_gamma   90.00
#
_symmetry.space_group_name_H-M   'P 1'
#
loop_
_entity.id
_entity.type
_entity.pdbx_description
1 polymer ?
#
loop_
_entity_poly.entity_id
_entity_poly.type
_entity_poly.pdbx_seq_one_letter_code
_entity_poly.pdbx_strand_id
1 'polypeptide(L)'
;MRATGGELGWLTWPLDQGEKPGWEVTQRTLNGSQFYTYSVCNVGEREQDNWLRTTFIQRRPAASRVFVELQFIVRDCNSFDATSLTCKETFNLFTSESDADVGTTFRKGQFKKVATIAPDEITSKNELRINTETRVVENLSRKGFYLAFQDIGACVALLSTRVYYKTCPATVKSLASFPETVAGGENQALREVSGVCVDNAVSEKLPRIYCTVDGEWVVPVGQCQCKPGYEEVKDACQECQPGFFKAVASGDKCELCPANTQRLSSGVLFCPCMDGFYRAPTDPSTGPCSGLPSAPRDLVATTTQLSAGKLLLTWSPPEDTGGRIDITYSIECQRCEGIVCQPCGEKIRYEPASTGLTDTKVSVSELDAHLNYTFIVEAHSGVSLFASQATPQAYRPPSTSALTTSLHYTDKCQFVHGKWDIHLQMDFIFSFRKRNSNSRQGPEDTYFSSSEQLKPLKTYVDPHTYEDPNVAVLKFATEIHPSHITKQKVIGAGEFGEVYRGILKVPARKEVAVAIKTLKPGYTEKQRQDFLSEASIMGQFSHQNIIRLEGVVTKFKHAMIVTEYMENGALDRYLKDHDGEFPSFQLVGMLRGIAAGMKYLSDMSYVHRDLAARNILVNNTLECKVSDFGLSRVLEDNPEGTYTTSGGKIPIRWTAPEAIAYRKFTSASDVWSFGIVMWEVMAFGERPYWDMSNHEVMKAINEAFRLPAPMDCPSTVYQLMLQCWLQDRSKRPRFGDIVNLLDKLLRSPDSLKTIADFDPRISIRLPSTSGSDGSPFRSVSEWLESIKMSQYSENFTCAGVVTMDHVLQMKNEDIKNIGVRLPGHLKRIAYSILGLKDQTSTLSVFAV
;
A
#
# COMPACT_ATOMS: atom_id res chain seq x y z
N MET A 1 -46.22 -5.12 13.57
CA MET A 1 -46.30 -5.12 15.05
C MET A 1 -45.87 -6.46 15.69
N ARG A 2 -45.00 -7.24 15.03
CA ARG A 2 -44.68 -8.63 15.46
C ARG A 2 -43.93 -8.73 16.81
N ALA A 3 -43.18 -7.71 17.22
CA ALA A 3 -42.34 -7.78 18.42
C ALA A 3 -43.03 -7.28 19.71
N THR A 4 -44.08 -6.47 19.61
CA THR A 4 -44.68 -5.77 20.76
C THR A 4 -45.85 -6.53 21.41
N GLY A 5 -46.36 -7.60 20.79
CA GLY A 5 -47.34 -8.53 21.40
C GLY A 5 -48.72 -7.94 21.77
N GLY A 6 -48.94 -6.65 21.57
CA GLY A 6 -50.18 -5.92 21.91
C GLY A 6 -50.47 -4.76 20.94
N GLU A 7 -51.61 -4.09 21.13
CA GLU A 7 -52.01 -2.90 20.36
C GLU A 7 -51.02 -1.74 20.60
N LEU A 8 -50.49 -1.15 19.53
CA LEU A 8 -49.46 -0.10 19.62
C LEU A 8 -50.00 1.29 19.98
N GLY A 9 -51.32 1.46 20.05
CA GLY A 9 -51.96 2.74 20.39
C GLY A 9 -51.67 3.86 19.38
N TRP A 10 -51.50 3.53 18.09
CA TRP A 10 -51.31 4.54 17.06
C TRP A 10 -52.61 5.33 16.85
N LEU A 11 -52.46 6.63 16.60
CA LEU A 11 -53.58 7.56 16.47
C LEU A 11 -54.16 7.49 15.07
N THR A 12 -55.47 7.28 14.97
CA THR A 12 -56.20 7.30 13.70
C THR A 12 -56.90 8.66 13.51
N TRP A 13 -57.02 9.11 12.27
CA TRP A 13 -57.76 10.33 11.93
C TRP A 13 -58.48 10.17 10.58
N PRO A 14 -59.78 10.50 10.47
CA PRO A 14 -60.66 11.03 11.52
C PRO A 14 -60.90 10.03 12.66
N LEU A 15 -61.07 10.53 13.89
CA LEU A 15 -61.47 9.71 15.03
C LEU A 15 -62.92 9.26 14.83
N ASP A 16 -63.09 7.96 14.61
CA ASP A 16 -64.32 7.16 14.73
C ASP A 16 -65.62 7.86 14.25
N GLN A 17 -65.93 7.74 12.95
CA GLN A 17 -67.16 8.28 12.34
C GLN A 17 -68.27 7.23 12.13
N GLY A 18 -68.50 6.31 13.09
CA GLY A 18 -69.59 5.34 12.99
C GLY A 18 -69.40 4.31 11.87
N GLU A 19 -70.42 4.07 11.03
CA GLU A 19 -70.51 2.93 10.07
C GLU A 19 -69.38 2.80 9.02
N LYS A 20 -68.44 3.76 8.91
CA LYS A 20 -67.34 3.73 7.93
C LYS A 20 -66.03 4.28 8.54
N PRO A 21 -65.29 3.48 9.34
CA PRO A 21 -64.06 3.94 9.97
C PRO A 21 -62.90 4.10 8.95
N GLY A 22 -61.91 4.93 9.32
CA GLY A 22 -60.69 5.13 8.55
C GLY A 22 -59.72 3.94 8.72
N TRP A 23 -58.55 4.18 9.32
CA TRP A 23 -57.66 3.06 9.69
C TRP A 23 -58.21 2.29 10.89
N GLU A 24 -58.21 0.97 10.80
CA GLU A 24 -58.76 0.04 11.79
C GLU A 24 -57.67 -0.90 12.30
N VAL A 25 -57.71 -1.24 13.59
CA VAL A 25 -56.86 -2.31 14.15
C VAL A 25 -57.56 -3.64 13.97
N THR A 26 -56.90 -4.58 13.28
CA THR A 26 -57.37 -5.95 13.11
C THR A 26 -56.38 -6.93 13.77
N GLN A 27 -56.91 -7.91 14.50
CA GLN A 27 -56.11 -8.98 15.09
C GLN A 27 -56.05 -10.17 14.12
N ARG A 28 -54.85 -10.68 13.82
CA ARG A 28 -54.64 -11.84 12.96
C ARG A 28 -53.77 -12.88 13.67
N THR A 29 -53.97 -14.15 13.30
CA THR A 29 -53.16 -15.27 13.78
C THR A 29 -52.39 -15.85 12.59
N LEU A 30 -51.07 -15.93 12.69
CA LEU A 30 -50.20 -16.51 11.66
C LEU A 30 -49.17 -17.40 12.35
N ASN A 31 -49.11 -18.68 11.97
CA ASN A 31 -48.25 -19.70 12.56
C ASN A 31 -48.36 -19.83 14.10
N GLY A 32 -49.59 -19.70 14.64
CA GLY A 32 -49.86 -19.84 16.09
C GLY A 32 -49.57 -18.60 16.94
N SER A 33 -48.96 -17.54 16.37
CA SER A 33 -48.72 -16.27 17.04
C SER A 33 -49.77 -15.23 16.65
N GLN A 34 -50.37 -14.56 17.63
CA GLN A 34 -51.27 -13.42 17.41
C GLN A 34 -50.48 -12.15 17.14
N PHE A 35 -50.88 -11.38 16.14
CA PHE A 35 -50.32 -10.06 15.86
C PHE A 35 -51.42 -9.11 15.38
N TYR A 36 -51.24 -7.84 15.69
CA TYR A 36 -52.14 -6.78 15.26
C TYR A 36 -51.65 -6.21 13.93
N THR A 37 -52.60 -5.81 13.09
CA THR A 37 -52.39 -5.11 11.81
C THR A 37 -53.27 -3.88 11.74
N TYR A 38 -52.83 -2.83 11.04
CA TYR A 38 -53.69 -1.68 10.73
C TYR A 38 -54.21 -1.82 9.30
N SER A 39 -55.50 -1.69 9.05
CA SER A 39 -56.09 -1.83 7.71
C SER A 39 -57.11 -0.75 7.40
N VAL A 40 -57.26 -0.43 6.12
CA VAL A 40 -58.28 0.49 5.58
C VAL A 40 -58.68 0.01 4.19
N CYS A 41 -59.97 0.07 3.82
CA CYS A 41 -60.46 -0.42 2.53
C CYS A 41 -61.69 0.35 2.02
N ASN A 42 -61.61 1.68 2.00
CA ASN A 42 -62.72 2.58 1.65
C ASN A 42 -62.71 2.93 0.15
N VAL A 43 -62.67 1.92 -0.73
CA VAL A 43 -62.45 2.07 -2.20
C VAL A 43 -63.64 2.63 -3.00
N GLY A 44 -64.84 2.66 -2.41
CA GLY A 44 -66.07 3.11 -3.08
C GLY A 44 -66.38 4.61 -2.96
N GLU A 45 -65.57 5.35 -2.21
CA GLU A 45 -65.79 6.78 -1.92
C GLU A 45 -64.91 7.67 -2.82
N ARG A 46 -65.41 8.85 -3.19
CA ARG A 46 -64.71 9.74 -4.14
C ARG A 46 -63.56 10.54 -3.54
N GLU A 47 -63.67 10.89 -2.26
CA GLU A 47 -62.66 11.66 -1.53
C GLU A 47 -62.35 10.94 -0.21
N GLN A 48 -61.10 10.49 -0.07
CA GLN A 48 -60.60 9.81 1.13
C GLN A 48 -59.34 10.52 1.62
N ASP A 49 -59.21 10.63 2.94
CA ASP A 49 -58.06 11.26 3.60
C ASP A 49 -57.87 10.66 5.00
N ASN A 50 -57.55 9.36 5.03
CA ASN A 50 -57.45 8.55 6.24
C ASN A 50 -56.01 8.51 6.73
N TRP A 51 -55.76 9.02 7.94
CA TRP A 51 -54.42 9.08 8.53
C TRP A 51 -54.27 8.10 9.68
N LEU A 52 -53.08 7.51 9.77
CA LEU A 52 -52.63 6.69 10.88
C LEU A 52 -51.26 7.20 11.31
N ARG A 53 -51.11 7.61 12.56
CA ARG A 53 -49.86 8.18 13.09
C ARG A 53 -49.31 7.32 14.21
N THR A 54 -48.02 7.03 14.17
CA THR A 54 -47.32 6.31 15.23
C THR A 54 -47.36 7.07 16.57
N THR A 55 -46.96 6.39 17.63
CA THR A 55 -46.49 7.03 18.87
C THR A 55 -45.16 7.74 18.65
N PHE A 56 -44.71 8.52 19.63
CA PHE A 56 -43.46 9.27 19.55
C PHE A 56 -42.25 8.34 19.49
N ILE A 57 -41.42 8.50 18.47
CA ILE A 57 -40.19 7.72 18.29
C ILE A 57 -39.01 8.55 18.76
N GLN A 58 -38.41 8.15 19.88
CA GLN A 58 -37.21 8.78 20.43
C GLN A 58 -36.01 8.54 19.50
N ARG A 59 -35.33 9.61 19.06
CA ARG A 59 -34.15 9.54 18.19
C ARG A 59 -32.87 9.49 19.02
N ARG A 60 -31.91 8.64 18.62
CA ARG A 60 -30.55 8.70 19.18
C ARG A 60 -29.87 9.98 18.68
N PRO A 61 -29.27 10.83 19.53
CA PRO A 61 -28.78 12.16 19.12
C PRO A 61 -27.84 12.17 17.91
N ALA A 62 -27.00 11.14 17.77
CA ALA A 62 -26.06 11.00 16.65
C ALA A 62 -26.66 10.41 15.37
N ALA A 63 -27.92 9.94 15.39
CA ALA A 63 -28.61 9.38 14.23
C ALA A 63 -29.42 10.47 13.53
N SER A 64 -28.86 11.07 12.48
CA SER A 64 -29.58 12.05 11.63
C SER A 64 -30.39 11.38 10.51
N ARG A 65 -30.20 10.07 10.33
CA ARG A 65 -30.82 9.23 9.30
C ARG A 65 -31.41 7.99 9.95
N VAL A 66 -32.63 7.65 9.57
CA VAL A 66 -33.32 6.41 9.97
C VAL A 66 -33.94 5.73 8.76
N PHE A 67 -34.08 4.42 8.85
CA PHE A 67 -34.70 3.55 7.87
C PHE A 67 -36.05 3.12 8.40
N VAL A 68 -37.06 3.20 7.54
CA VAL A 68 -38.43 2.80 7.79
C VAL A 68 -38.74 1.65 6.84
N GLU A 69 -38.72 0.43 7.37
CA GLU A 69 -39.08 -0.79 6.66
C GLU A 69 -40.55 -1.11 6.95
N LEU A 70 -41.34 -1.22 5.88
CA LEU A 70 -42.78 -1.48 5.91
C LEU A 70 -43.04 -2.86 5.33
N GLN A 71 -43.87 -3.65 5.99
CA GLN A 71 -44.48 -4.85 5.43
C GLN A 71 -45.98 -4.63 5.33
N PHE A 72 -46.55 -4.76 4.15
CA PHE A 72 -47.95 -4.42 3.89
C PHE A 72 -48.55 -5.27 2.76
N ILE A 73 -49.88 -5.24 2.66
CA ILE A 73 -50.67 -5.90 1.62
C ILE A 73 -51.50 -4.82 0.94
N VAL A 74 -51.59 -4.88 -0.39
CA VAL A 74 -52.50 -4.05 -1.19
C VAL A 74 -53.31 -4.97 -2.07
N ARG A 75 -54.63 -4.74 -2.13
CA ARG A 75 -55.56 -5.51 -2.94
C ARG A 75 -55.80 -4.85 -4.30
N ASP A 76 -55.87 -5.67 -5.34
CA ASP A 76 -56.11 -5.25 -6.73
C ASP A 76 -57.42 -4.49 -6.88
N CYS A 77 -57.35 -3.29 -7.47
CA CYS A 77 -58.54 -2.48 -7.75
C CYS A 77 -59.50 -3.18 -8.73
N ASN A 78 -58.99 -4.00 -9.65
CA ASN A 78 -59.81 -4.78 -10.59
C ASN A 78 -60.57 -5.92 -9.91
N SER A 79 -60.22 -6.25 -8.65
CA SER A 79 -60.92 -7.28 -7.88
C SER A 79 -62.25 -6.80 -7.30
N PHE A 80 -62.54 -5.49 -7.36
CA PHE A 80 -63.79 -4.88 -6.93
C PHE A 80 -64.75 -4.69 -8.11
N ASP A 81 -66.06 -4.71 -7.83
CA ASP A 81 -67.08 -4.54 -8.86
C ASP A 81 -67.07 -3.11 -9.45
N ALA A 82 -67.72 -2.92 -10.60
CA ALA A 82 -67.67 -1.73 -11.48
C ALA A 82 -68.04 -0.36 -10.86
N THR A 83 -68.31 -0.29 -9.56
CA THR A 83 -68.52 0.93 -8.77
C THR A 83 -67.22 1.59 -8.28
N SER A 84 -66.05 0.94 -8.42
CA SER A 84 -64.77 1.39 -7.82
C SER A 84 -63.90 2.27 -8.74
N LEU A 85 -64.49 3.25 -9.43
CA LEU A 85 -63.76 4.20 -10.31
C LEU A 85 -62.73 5.09 -9.57
N THR A 86 -62.70 5.06 -8.24
CA THR A 86 -61.84 5.89 -7.38
C THR A 86 -60.82 5.11 -6.57
N CYS A 87 -60.74 3.79 -6.77
CA CYS A 87 -59.79 2.91 -6.10
C CYS A 87 -58.34 3.25 -6.48
N LYS A 88 -57.44 3.18 -5.49
CA LYS A 88 -56.00 3.36 -5.65
C LYS A 88 -55.22 2.19 -5.07
N GLU A 89 -53.99 2.02 -5.54
CA GLU A 89 -53.11 0.93 -5.10
C GLU A 89 -51.88 1.48 -4.34
N THR A 90 -51.97 2.72 -3.87
CA THR A 90 -50.86 3.42 -3.21
C THR A 90 -51.32 4.17 -1.97
N PHE A 91 -50.47 4.25 -0.96
CA PHE A 91 -50.66 5.10 0.22
C PHE A 91 -49.41 5.97 0.43
N ASN A 92 -49.50 7.02 1.24
CA ASN A 92 -48.39 7.95 1.46
C ASN A 92 -47.76 7.76 2.84
N LEU A 93 -46.44 7.87 2.91
CA LEU A 93 -45.66 7.95 4.15
C LEU A 93 -45.25 9.39 4.43
N PHE A 94 -45.41 9.83 5.68
CA PHE A 94 -45.08 11.16 6.18
C PHE A 94 -44.25 11.08 7.46
N THR A 95 -43.55 12.17 7.75
CA THR A 95 -42.78 12.36 8.99
C THR A 95 -43.03 13.73 9.61
N SER A 96 -42.95 13.83 10.95
CA SER A 96 -42.99 15.10 11.67
C SER A 96 -42.05 15.06 12.88
N GLU A 97 -41.12 16.00 12.95
CA GLU A 97 -40.13 16.10 14.03
C GLU A 97 -40.67 16.86 15.24
N SER A 98 -40.38 16.39 16.45
CA SER A 98 -40.74 17.06 17.70
C SER A 98 -39.65 16.88 18.76
N ASP A 99 -39.55 17.83 19.68
CA ASP A 99 -38.63 17.75 20.82
C ASP A 99 -39.26 17.06 22.05
N ALA A 100 -40.57 16.80 22.01
CA ALA A 100 -41.31 16.12 23.06
C ALA A 100 -42.53 15.36 22.48
N ASP A 101 -43.08 14.44 23.27
CA ASP A 101 -44.31 13.75 22.91
C ASP A 101 -45.52 14.71 23.00
N VAL A 102 -46.19 14.95 21.88
CA VAL A 102 -47.38 15.81 21.75
C VAL A 102 -48.71 15.07 22.02
N GLY A 103 -48.64 13.80 22.45
CA GLY A 103 -49.81 13.00 22.81
C GLY A 103 -50.77 12.80 21.63
N THR A 104 -52.06 12.97 21.87
CA THR A 104 -53.13 12.76 20.86
C THR A 104 -53.36 13.95 19.92
N THR A 105 -52.57 15.03 20.02
CA THR A 105 -52.72 16.20 19.14
C THR A 105 -52.32 15.84 17.71
N PHE A 106 -53.22 16.05 16.74
CA PHE A 106 -52.97 15.78 15.33
C PHE A 106 -53.16 17.04 14.47
N ARG A 107 -52.12 17.42 13.71
CA ARG A 107 -52.16 18.58 12.79
C ARG A 107 -51.53 18.20 11.45
N LYS A 108 -52.37 18.06 10.42
CA LYS A 108 -51.95 17.66 9.06
C LYS A 108 -50.80 18.50 8.50
N GLY A 109 -50.85 19.82 8.67
CA GLY A 109 -49.84 20.75 8.14
C GLY A 109 -48.42 20.63 8.75
N GLN A 110 -48.23 19.85 9.81
CA GLN A 110 -46.92 19.62 10.43
C GLN A 110 -46.17 18.42 9.84
N PHE A 111 -46.85 17.61 9.02
CA PHE A 111 -46.29 16.43 8.40
C PHE A 111 -45.66 16.77 7.05
N LYS A 112 -44.41 16.32 6.87
CA LYS A 112 -43.70 16.39 5.59
C LYS A 112 -43.81 15.04 4.89
N LYS A 113 -44.16 15.04 3.60
CA LYS A 113 -44.26 13.81 2.82
C LYS A 113 -42.87 13.22 2.63
N VAL A 114 -42.72 11.93 2.95
CA VAL A 114 -41.50 11.15 2.74
C VAL A 114 -41.57 10.49 1.37
N ALA A 115 -42.60 9.71 1.10
CA ALA A 115 -42.78 9.00 -0.17
C ALA A 115 -44.24 8.60 -0.41
N THR A 116 -44.59 8.34 -1.67
CA THR A 116 -45.74 7.49 -2.01
C THR A 116 -45.25 6.04 -2.01
N ILE A 117 -45.98 5.15 -1.35
CA ILE A 117 -45.69 3.72 -1.24
C ILE A 117 -46.62 2.97 -2.19
N ALA A 118 -46.04 2.16 -3.05
CA ALA A 118 -46.73 1.27 -3.98
C ALA A 118 -46.28 -0.18 -3.72
N PRO A 119 -47.13 -1.18 -3.97
CA PRO A 119 -46.75 -2.59 -3.93
C PRO A 119 -45.91 -2.97 -5.16
N ASP A 120 -44.95 -3.88 -4.98
CA ASP A 120 -44.28 -4.57 -6.10
C ASP A 120 -45.20 -5.65 -6.69
N GLU A 121 -45.95 -6.34 -5.82
CA GLU A 121 -46.95 -7.36 -6.19
C GLU A 121 -48.31 -7.05 -5.55
N ILE A 122 -49.36 -7.11 -6.38
CA ILE A 122 -50.73 -6.83 -5.95
C ILE A 122 -51.45 -8.13 -5.58
N THR A 123 -52.20 -8.13 -4.47
CA THR A 123 -52.98 -9.28 -4.01
C THR A 123 -54.26 -9.44 -4.84
N SER A 124 -54.40 -10.59 -5.50
CA SER A 124 -55.60 -11.00 -6.26
C SER A 124 -56.57 -11.81 -5.40
N LYS A 125 -57.75 -12.19 -5.92
CA LYS A 125 -58.81 -12.88 -5.16
C LYS A 125 -58.37 -14.21 -4.49
N ASN A 126 -57.34 -14.87 -4.99
CA ASN A 126 -56.95 -16.22 -4.55
C ASN A 126 -55.54 -16.32 -3.93
N GLU A 127 -54.74 -15.25 -3.93
CA GLU A 127 -53.35 -15.33 -3.48
C GLU A 127 -52.90 -14.05 -2.76
N LEU A 128 -52.52 -14.19 -1.49
CA LEU A 128 -52.09 -13.09 -0.63
C LEU A 128 -50.61 -12.81 -0.83
N ARG A 129 -50.27 -11.57 -1.22
CA ARG A 129 -48.90 -11.12 -1.46
C ARG A 129 -48.49 -10.07 -0.43
N ILE A 130 -47.37 -10.31 0.25
CA ILE A 130 -46.80 -9.40 1.25
C ILE A 130 -45.68 -8.60 0.60
N ASN A 131 -45.84 -7.28 0.56
CA ASN A 131 -44.87 -6.35 0.03
C ASN A 131 -43.95 -5.86 1.14
N THR A 132 -42.66 -5.69 0.86
CA THR A 132 -41.69 -5.12 1.78
C THR A 132 -41.00 -3.91 1.15
N GLU A 133 -41.19 -2.73 1.74
CA GLU A 133 -40.61 -1.49 1.23
C GLU A 133 -39.79 -0.77 2.29
N THR A 134 -38.60 -0.31 1.90
CA THR A 134 -37.72 0.47 2.80
C THR A 134 -37.61 1.89 2.30
N ARG A 135 -37.89 2.86 3.17
CA ARG A 135 -37.70 4.29 2.91
C ARG A 135 -36.78 4.91 3.95
N VAL A 136 -36.07 5.95 3.53
CA VAL A 136 -35.10 6.65 4.35
C VAL A 136 -35.68 7.99 4.77
N VAL A 137 -35.59 8.31 6.06
CA VAL A 137 -35.89 9.65 6.58
C VAL A 137 -34.57 10.29 7.00
N GLU A 138 -34.20 11.37 6.33
CA GLU A 138 -32.92 12.07 6.49
C GLU A 138 -33.08 13.45 7.14
N ASN A 139 -31.94 14.03 7.52
CA ASN A 139 -31.83 15.37 8.11
C ASN A 139 -32.62 15.56 9.40
N LEU A 140 -32.78 14.49 10.19
CA LEU A 140 -33.41 14.55 11.50
C LEU A 140 -32.51 15.29 12.50
N SER A 141 -33.08 16.29 13.15
CA SER A 141 -32.38 17.21 14.04
C SER A 141 -32.98 17.27 15.45
N ARG A 142 -34.31 17.12 15.58
CA ARG A 142 -35.01 17.19 16.88
C ARG A 142 -34.85 15.94 17.73
N LYS A 143 -35.34 15.94 18.98
CA LYS A 143 -35.17 14.79 19.91
C LYS A 143 -35.92 13.52 19.48
N GLY A 144 -36.97 13.64 18.69
CA GLY A 144 -37.70 12.49 18.14
C GLY A 144 -38.60 12.91 16.99
N PHE A 145 -39.41 11.95 16.51
CA PHE A 145 -40.30 12.16 15.38
C PHE A 145 -41.49 11.22 15.41
N TYR A 146 -42.49 11.53 14.60
CA TYR A 146 -43.65 10.68 14.31
C TYR A 146 -43.61 10.25 12.86
N LEU A 147 -44.04 9.03 12.59
CA LEU A 147 -44.41 8.61 11.24
C LEU A 147 -45.93 8.68 11.10
N ALA A 148 -46.40 9.01 9.89
CA ALA A 148 -47.81 8.93 9.56
C ALA A 148 -48.03 8.30 8.19
N PHE A 149 -49.13 7.57 8.06
CA PHE A 149 -49.57 6.87 6.87
C PHE A 149 -50.88 7.50 6.44
N GLN A 150 -50.95 7.96 5.20
CA GLN A 150 -52.16 8.56 4.63
C GLN A 150 -52.68 7.67 3.51
N ASP A 151 -53.91 7.22 3.67
CA ASP A 151 -54.69 6.57 2.63
C ASP A 151 -55.62 7.60 1.93
N ILE A 152 -55.71 7.45 0.61
CA ILE A 152 -56.45 8.33 -0.30
C ILE A 152 -57.43 7.52 -1.20
N GLY A 153 -57.82 6.32 -0.77
CA GLY A 153 -58.78 5.46 -1.47
C GLY A 153 -58.25 4.09 -1.87
N ALA A 154 -57.31 3.54 -1.11
CA ALA A 154 -56.71 2.22 -1.33
C ALA A 154 -57.25 1.17 -0.36
N CYS A 155 -57.10 -0.11 -0.73
CA CYS A 155 -57.36 -1.23 0.16
C CYS A 155 -56.04 -1.82 0.66
N VAL A 156 -55.60 -1.37 1.83
CA VAL A 156 -54.26 -1.60 2.39
C VAL A 156 -54.34 -2.23 3.78
N ALA A 157 -53.44 -3.18 4.05
CA ALA A 157 -53.19 -3.68 5.40
C ALA A 157 -51.70 -3.59 5.73
N LEU A 158 -51.36 -2.77 6.74
CA LEU A 158 -50.02 -2.60 7.28
C LEU A 158 -49.73 -3.66 8.34
N LEU A 159 -48.82 -4.58 8.03
CA LEU A 159 -48.45 -5.73 8.87
C LEU A 159 -47.32 -5.40 9.84
N SER A 160 -46.30 -4.69 9.36
CA SER A 160 -45.13 -4.34 10.16
C SER A 160 -44.57 -2.99 9.74
N THR A 161 -44.12 -2.23 10.74
CA THR A 161 -43.32 -1.02 10.55
C THR A 161 -42.13 -1.15 11.48
N ARG A 162 -40.94 -1.20 10.90
CA ARG A 162 -39.68 -1.29 11.64
C ARG A 162 -38.88 -0.03 11.36
N VAL A 163 -38.57 0.69 12.42
CA VAL A 163 -37.75 1.90 12.35
C VAL A 163 -36.40 1.60 12.98
N TYR A 164 -35.31 1.81 12.24
CA TYR A 164 -33.96 1.52 12.70
C TYR A 164 -32.94 2.50 12.14
N TYR A 165 -31.76 2.54 12.74
CA TYR A 165 -30.60 3.25 12.20
C TYR A 165 -29.41 2.28 12.17
N LYS A 166 -28.45 2.53 11.29
CA LYS A 166 -27.28 1.67 11.16
C LYS A 166 -26.13 2.17 12.05
N THR A 167 -25.34 1.24 12.56
CA THR A 167 -24.14 1.53 13.35
C THR A 167 -23.02 0.62 12.90
N CYS A 168 -21.78 1.09 12.99
CA CYS A 168 -20.62 0.23 12.95
C CYS A 168 -20.39 -0.35 14.36
N PRO A 169 -20.32 -1.68 14.51
CA PRO A 169 -20.25 -2.33 15.83
C PRO A 169 -18.91 -2.05 16.52
N ALA A 170 -18.85 -2.13 17.85
CA ALA A 170 -17.56 -2.01 18.55
C ALA A 170 -16.59 -3.11 18.07
N THR A 171 -15.34 -2.76 17.77
CA THR A 171 -14.34 -3.70 17.24
C THR A 171 -12.94 -3.36 17.74
N VAL A 172 -12.06 -4.36 17.80
CA VAL A 172 -10.62 -4.15 17.89
C VAL A 172 -10.01 -4.44 16.52
N LYS A 173 -9.14 -3.56 16.02
CA LYS A 173 -8.35 -3.80 14.79
C LYS A 173 -6.97 -3.19 14.96
N SER A 174 -5.93 -3.92 14.56
CA SER A 174 -4.54 -3.46 14.62
C SER A 174 -4.15 -2.96 16.03
N LEU A 175 -4.52 -3.76 17.05
CA LEU A 175 -4.30 -3.47 18.48
C LEU A 175 -4.93 -2.15 18.96
N ALA A 176 -5.99 -1.70 18.29
CA ALA A 176 -6.75 -0.52 18.70
C ALA A 176 -8.24 -0.83 18.80
N SER A 177 -8.82 -0.40 19.91
CA SER A 177 -10.26 -0.46 20.16
C SER A 177 -10.97 0.71 19.51
N PHE A 178 -12.11 0.42 18.87
CA PHE A 178 -12.99 1.37 18.23
C PHE A 178 -14.41 1.19 18.78
N PRO A 179 -15.06 2.24 19.31
CA PRO A 179 -16.38 2.14 19.90
C PRO A 179 -17.48 1.98 18.85
N GLU A 180 -18.63 1.44 19.26
CA GLU A 180 -19.84 1.45 18.42
C GLU A 180 -20.14 2.88 17.97
N THR A 181 -20.28 3.07 16.66
CA THR A 181 -20.44 4.40 16.07
C THR A 181 -21.64 4.44 15.14
N VAL A 182 -22.51 5.44 15.32
CA VAL A 182 -23.65 5.67 14.43
C VAL A 182 -23.16 6.07 13.03
N ALA A 183 -23.66 5.36 12.01
CA ALA A 183 -23.35 5.60 10.60
C ALA A 183 -23.71 7.05 10.18
N GLY A 184 -22.91 7.62 9.28
CA GLY A 184 -23.13 8.97 8.76
C GLY A 184 -24.32 9.07 7.79
N GLY A 185 -24.72 10.30 7.46
CA GLY A 185 -25.63 10.60 6.34
C GLY A 185 -24.89 10.85 5.03
N GLU A 186 -25.59 11.19 3.94
CA GLU A 186 -24.96 11.44 2.63
C GLU A 186 -23.89 12.54 2.67
N ASN A 187 -24.11 13.60 3.44
CA ASN A 187 -23.15 14.71 3.62
C ASN A 187 -21.88 14.31 4.39
N GLN A 188 -21.87 13.14 5.05
CA GLN A 188 -20.71 12.59 5.77
C GLN A 188 -20.62 11.09 5.50
N ALA A 189 -20.43 10.74 4.22
CA ALA A 189 -20.43 9.35 3.75
C ALA A 189 -19.43 8.42 4.47
N LEU A 190 -18.34 9.00 4.99
CA LEU A 190 -17.37 8.33 5.85
C LEU A 190 -17.20 9.11 7.14
N ARG A 191 -17.55 8.48 8.26
CA ARG A 191 -17.32 9.04 9.59
C ARG A 191 -15.99 8.54 10.14
N GLU A 192 -15.03 9.44 10.29
CA GLU A 192 -13.73 9.16 10.91
C GLU A 192 -13.90 8.88 12.41
N VAL A 193 -13.30 7.79 12.89
CA VAL A 193 -13.30 7.38 14.28
C VAL A 193 -11.87 7.11 14.71
N SER A 194 -11.40 7.84 15.72
CA SER A 194 -10.11 7.61 16.35
C SER A 194 -10.21 6.44 17.32
N GLY A 195 -9.31 5.48 17.19
CA GLY A 195 -9.18 4.33 18.09
C GLY A 195 -8.29 4.64 19.28
N VAL A 196 -8.43 3.83 20.32
CA VAL A 196 -7.57 3.84 21.51
C VAL A 196 -6.80 2.53 21.54
N CYS A 197 -5.48 2.60 21.72
CA CYS A 197 -4.66 1.40 21.83
C CYS A 197 -5.17 0.50 22.96
N VAL A 198 -5.16 -0.81 22.70
CA VAL A 198 -5.49 -1.81 23.73
C VAL A 198 -4.47 -1.76 24.86
N ASP A 199 -4.80 -2.39 25.98
CA ASP A 199 -3.90 -2.46 27.13
C ASP A 199 -2.52 -3.01 26.72
N ASN A 200 -1.48 -2.41 27.28
CA ASN A 200 -0.08 -2.72 26.98
C ASN A 200 0.34 -2.49 25.51
N ALA A 201 -0.41 -1.71 24.74
CA ALA A 201 0.00 -1.21 23.43
C ALA A 201 0.25 0.31 23.45
N VAL A 202 1.02 0.79 22.47
CA VAL A 202 1.37 2.20 22.30
C VAL A 202 1.42 2.55 20.81
N SER A 203 1.13 3.80 20.48
CA SER A 203 1.33 4.36 19.14
C SER A 203 1.73 5.83 19.24
N GLU A 204 2.62 6.28 18.37
CA GLU A 204 2.97 7.70 18.24
C GLU A 204 1.77 8.54 17.76
N LYS A 205 0.95 7.96 16.89
CA LYS A 205 -0.27 8.58 16.38
C LYS A 205 -1.45 7.65 16.54
N LEU A 206 -2.53 8.16 17.15
CA LEU A 206 -3.73 7.36 17.36
C LEU A 206 -4.25 6.79 16.03
N PRO A 207 -4.49 5.47 15.98
CA PRO A 207 -5.01 4.82 14.78
C PRO A 207 -6.45 5.27 14.52
N ARG A 208 -6.87 5.19 13.27
CA ARG A 208 -8.18 5.67 12.82
C ARG A 208 -8.84 4.66 11.92
N ILE A 209 -10.17 4.64 11.94
CA ILE A 209 -10.99 3.80 11.07
C ILE A 209 -12.20 4.61 10.61
N TYR A 210 -12.84 4.20 9.51
CA TYR A 210 -13.96 4.93 8.94
C TYR A 210 -15.24 4.09 8.98
N CYS A 211 -16.30 4.65 9.54
CA CYS A 211 -17.63 4.04 9.53
C CYS A 211 -18.42 4.52 8.31
N THR A 212 -18.91 3.59 7.50
CA THR A 212 -19.69 3.87 6.27
C THR A 212 -21.16 4.18 6.59
N VAL A 213 -21.90 4.70 5.60
CA VAL A 213 -23.36 4.89 5.68
C VAL A 213 -24.14 3.59 5.90
N ASP A 214 -23.53 2.44 5.57
CA ASP A 214 -24.12 1.12 5.73
C ASP A 214 -23.78 0.44 7.05
N GLY A 215 -23.02 1.09 7.93
CA GLY A 215 -22.62 0.51 9.22
C GLY A 215 -21.46 -0.49 9.09
N GLU A 216 -20.64 -0.38 8.04
CA GLU A 216 -19.44 -1.20 7.87
C GLU A 216 -18.18 -0.39 8.23
N TRP A 217 -17.20 -1.06 8.86
CA TRP A 217 -15.88 -0.49 9.09
C TRP A 217 -14.97 -0.66 7.89
N VAL A 218 -14.35 0.42 7.43
CA VAL A 218 -13.39 0.39 6.33
C VAL A 218 -12.09 1.12 6.67
N VAL A 219 -11.01 0.66 6.06
CA VAL A 219 -9.66 1.29 6.03
C VAL A 219 -9.13 1.67 7.42
N PRO A 220 -8.53 0.73 8.18
CA PRO A 220 -7.74 1.10 9.35
C PRO A 220 -6.46 1.83 8.91
N VAL A 221 -6.22 3.01 9.47
CA VAL A 221 -5.04 3.84 9.23
C VAL A 221 -4.25 3.96 10.52
N GLY A 222 -3.02 3.45 10.50
CA GLY A 222 -2.18 3.35 11.70
C GLY A 222 -2.47 2.08 12.49
N GLN A 223 -1.58 1.76 13.41
CA GLN A 223 -1.67 0.59 14.29
C GLN A 223 -1.06 0.93 15.64
N CYS A 224 -1.49 0.23 16.67
CA CYS A 224 -0.76 0.20 17.93
C CYS A 224 0.26 -0.93 17.92
N GLN A 225 1.31 -0.80 18.71
CA GLN A 225 2.37 -1.79 18.86
C GLN A 225 2.44 -2.19 20.33
N CYS A 226 2.60 -3.48 20.60
CA CYS A 226 2.76 -3.94 21.98
C CYS A 226 4.03 -3.33 22.59
N LYS A 227 3.92 -2.86 23.83
CA LYS A 227 5.00 -2.28 24.62
C LYS A 227 6.13 -3.31 24.85
N PRO A 228 7.34 -2.87 25.25
CA PRO A 228 8.40 -3.79 25.67
C PRO A 228 7.90 -4.79 26.72
N GLY A 229 8.30 -6.05 26.58
CA GLY A 229 7.81 -7.17 27.40
C GLY A 229 6.48 -7.78 26.96
N TYR A 230 5.83 -7.27 25.89
CA TYR A 230 4.54 -7.77 25.42
C TYR A 230 4.52 -8.11 23.93
N GLU A 231 3.83 -9.18 23.56
CA GLU A 231 3.59 -9.59 22.17
C GLU A 231 2.10 -9.64 21.81
N GLU A 232 1.82 -9.52 20.53
CA GLU A 232 0.47 -9.59 19.98
C GLU A 232 -0.03 -11.04 19.97
N VAL A 233 -1.09 -11.29 20.74
CA VAL A 233 -1.81 -12.56 20.76
C VAL A 233 -3.27 -12.27 20.44
N LYS A 234 -3.65 -12.55 19.19
CA LYS A 234 -4.95 -12.17 18.60
C LYS A 234 -5.10 -10.64 18.61
N ASP A 235 -6.06 -10.10 19.37
CA ASP A 235 -6.37 -8.67 19.43
C ASP A 235 -5.89 -8.00 20.74
N ALA A 236 -4.96 -8.64 21.46
CA ALA A 236 -4.46 -8.16 22.75
C ALA A 236 -2.94 -8.29 22.85
N CYS A 237 -2.33 -7.44 23.67
CA CYS A 237 -0.91 -7.54 24.02
C CYS A 237 -0.75 -8.34 25.32
N GLN A 238 -0.13 -9.52 25.21
CA GLN A 238 0.13 -10.42 26.34
C GLN A 238 1.62 -10.39 26.71
N GLU A 239 1.93 -10.63 27.98
CA GLU A 239 3.31 -10.68 28.45
C GLU A 239 4.08 -11.79 27.73
N CYS A 240 5.35 -11.52 27.43
CA CYS A 240 6.27 -12.54 26.91
C CYS A 240 6.30 -13.75 27.86
N GLN A 241 6.27 -14.95 27.30
CA GLN A 241 6.38 -16.18 28.07
C GLN A 241 7.75 -16.29 28.77
N PRO A 242 7.86 -17.02 29.89
CA PRO A 242 9.14 -17.24 30.57
C PRO A 242 10.24 -17.74 29.62
N GLY A 243 11.41 -17.12 29.69
CA GLY A 243 12.53 -17.39 28.77
C GLY A 243 12.47 -16.66 27.42
N PHE A 244 11.45 -15.82 27.19
CA PHE A 244 11.36 -14.90 26.06
C PHE A 244 11.39 -13.44 26.54
N PHE A 245 11.88 -12.54 25.70
CA PHE A 245 11.99 -11.13 26.00
C PHE A 245 11.56 -10.26 24.81
N LYS A 246 11.30 -8.98 25.10
CA LYS A 246 11.11 -7.97 24.06
C LYS A 246 11.53 -6.60 24.54
N ALA A 247 12.60 -6.06 23.96
CA ALA A 247 13.24 -4.83 24.44
C ALA A 247 12.55 -3.54 23.97
N VAL A 248 11.89 -3.56 22.81
CA VAL A 248 11.32 -2.38 22.16
C VAL A 248 9.84 -2.57 21.86
N ALA A 249 9.09 -1.47 21.77
CA ALA A 249 7.74 -1.51 21.24
C ALA A 249 7.82 -1.80 19.74
N SER A 250 7.24 -2.91 19.30
CA SER A 250 7.21 -3.30 17.88
C SER A 250 6.05 -4.25 17.60
N GLY A 251 5.79 -4.53 16.32
CA GLY A 251 4.87 -5.59 15.88
C GLY A 251 5.45 -7.00 15.96
N ASP A 252 6.70 -7.14 16.37
CA ASP A 252 7.39 -8.43 16.41
C ASP A 252 6.95 -9.25 17.63
N LYS A 253 7.09 -10.57 17.51
CA LYS A 253 6.86 -11.51 18.60
C LYS A 253 8.00 -11.46 19.62
N CYS A 254 7.77 -11.98 20.82
CA CYS A 254 8.84 -12.07 21.80
C CYS A 254 9.94 -13.01 21.30
N GLU A 255 11.19 -12.64 21.57
CA GLU A 255 12.37 -13.39 21.15
C GLU A 255 12.86 -14.29 22.27
N LEU A 256 13.49 -15.43 21.92
CA LEU A 256 14.07 -16.31 22.91
C LEU A 256 15.28 -15.62 23.57
N CYS A 257 15.41 -15.73 24.89
CA CYS A 257 16.60 -15.24 25.60
C CYS A 257 17.89 -15.82 24.99
N PRO A 258 18.89 -14.98 24.69
CA PRO A 258 20.12 -15.39 24.02
C PRO A 258 21.02 -16.21 24.95
N ALA A 259 22.07 -16.81 24.39
CA ALA A 259 23.00 -17.66 25.15
C ALA A 259 23.61 -16.94 26.36
N ASN A 260 23.89 -17.71 27.41
CA ASN A 260 24.50 -17.26 28.68
C ASN A 260 23.70 -16.17 29.42
N THR A 261 22.38 -16.13 29.21
CA THR A 261 21.45 -15.26 29.95
C THR A 261 20.45 -16.05 30.78
N GLN A 262 19.99 -15.46 31.87
CA GLN A 262 19.00 -16.08 32.76
C GLN A 262 17.63 -16.13 32.07
N ARG A 263 16.94 -17.27 32.22
CA ARG A 263 15.55 -17.44 31.80
C ARG A 263 14.64 -17.01 32.96
N LEU A 264 14.31 -15.73 32.98
CA LEU A 264 13.48 -15.11 34.01
C LEU A 264 11.97 -15.34 33.79
N SER A 265 11.15 -14.74 34.68
CA SER A 265 9.69 -14.68 34.67
C SER A 265 9.10 -14.04 33.40
N SER A 266 7.77 -14.02 33.28
CA SER A 266 7.08 -13.40 32.15
C SER A 266 7.35 -11.90 32.03
N GLY A 267 7.22 -11.38 30.81
CA GLY A 267 7.20 -9.93 30.55
C GLY A 267 8.56 -9.22 30.61
N VAL A 268 9.68 -9.94 30.49
CA VAL A 268 11.01 -9.33 30.59
C VAL A 268 11.41 -8.52 29.35
N LEU A 269 12.03 -7.37 29.58
CA LEU A 269 12.49 -6.46 28.52
C LEU A 269 13.87 -6.87 27.96
N PHE A 270 14.70 -7.45 28.81
CA PHE A 270 16.04 -7.94 28.47
C PHE A 270 16.39 -9.08 29.40
N CYS A 271 17.19 -10.04 28.91
CA CYS A 271 17.63 -11.17 29.71
C CYS A 271 18.96 -10.81 30.41
N PRO A 272 19.02 -10.82 31.76
CA PRO A 272 20.26 -10.55 32.48
C PRO A 272 21.27 -11.68 32.29
N CYS A 273 22.56 -11.38 32.44
CA CYS A 273 23.61 -12.38 32.29
C CYS A 273 23.55 -13.44 33.42
N MET A 274 23.93 -14.67 33.08
CA MET A 274 24.24 -15.68 34.10
C MET A 274 25.53 -15.31 34.85
N ASP A 275 25.70 -15.84 36.05
CA ASP A 275 26.91 -15.63 36.84
C ASP A 275 28.16 -16.08 36.06
N GLY A 276 29.20 -15.23 36.05
CA GLY A 276 30.43 -15.46 35.29
C GLY A 276 30.40 -14.98 33.83
N PHE A 277 29.27 -14.47 33.34
CA PHE A 277 29.12 -13.90 32.00
C PHE A 277 28.75 -12.42 32.06
N TYR A 278 29.20 -11.66 31.06
CA TYR A 278 29.10 -10.21 31.05
C TYR A 278 28.80 -9.66 29.65
N ARG A 279 28.35 -8.40 29.62
CA ARG A 279 28.25 -7.57 28.41
C ARG A 279 29.18 -6.37 28.58
N ALA A 280 29.97 -6.07 27.54
CA ALA A 280 30.74 -4.85 27.44
C ALA A 280 29.81 -3.65 27.14
N PRO A 281 30.22 -2.39 27.41
CA PRO A 281 29.41 -1.21 27.11
C PRO A 281 29.08 -1.04 25.62
N THR A 282 29.91 -1.63 24.76
CA THR A 282 29.73 -1.65 23.31
C THR A 282 28.81 -2.77 22.83
N ASP A 283 28.46 -3.73 23.69
CA ASP A 283 27.62 -4.86 23.30
C ASP A 283 26.13 -4.44 23.28
N PRO A 284 25.32 -4.99 22.36
CA PRO A 284 23.88 -4.79 22.39
C PRO A 284 23.27 -5.41 23.64
N SER A 285 22.36 -4.68 24.30
CA SER A 285 21.65 -5.16 25.52
C SER A 285 20.78 -6.40 25.27
N THR A 286 20.39 -6.64 24.01
CA THR A 286 19.62 -7.80 23.55
C THR A 286 20.49 -8.97 23.11
N GLY A 287 21.81 -8.81 23.04
CA GLY A 287 22.75 -9.85 22.62
C GLY A 287 23.09 -10.87 23.71
N PRO A 288 23.80 -11.96 23.35
CA PRO A 288 24.28 -12.95 24.32
C PRO A 288 25.28 -12.33 25.30
N CYS A 289 25.45 -12.96 26.47
CA CYS A 289 26.53 -12.62 27.38
C CYS A 289 27.78 -13.47 27.07
N SER A 290 28.95 -12.92 27.34
CA SER A 290 30.24 -13.53 27.03
C SER A 290 31.07 -13.77 28.28
N GLY A 291 31.89 -14.82 28.25
CA GLY A 291 32.78 -15.19 29.34
C GLY A 291 34.15 -14.52 29.24
N LEU A 292 35.00 -14.74 30.23
CA LEU A 292 36.42 -14.36 30.17
C LEU A 292 37.20 -15.33 29.26
N PRO A 293 38.19 -14.85 28.49
CA PRO A 293 39.07 -15.73 27.75
C PRO A 293 39.96 -16.54 28.70
N SER A 294 40.31 -17.75 28.26
CA SER A 294 41.34 -18.60 28.88
C SER A 294 42.76 -18.12 28.54
N ALA A 295 43.78 -18.74 29.14
CA ALA A 295 45.17 -18.37 28.91
C ALA A 295 45.61 -18.62 27.45
N PRO A 296 46.51 -17.76 26.90
CA PRO A 296 47.21 -18.05 25.65
C PRO A 296 47.96 -19.38 25.70
N ARG A 297 48.00 -20.09 24.57
CA ARG A 297 48.65 -21.40 24.46
C ARG A 297 50.01 -21.27 23.79
N ASP A 298 50.86 -22.28 23.94
CA ASP A 298 52.12 -22.43 23.20
C ASP A 298 53.02 -21.17 23.21
N LEU A 299 53.17 -20.52 24.37
CA LEU A 299 54.05 -19.36 24.49
C LEU A 299 55.52 -19.79 24.31
N VAL A 300 56.17 -19.27 23.27
CA VAL A 300 57.55 -19.58 22.88
C VAL A 300 58.35 -18.30 22.69
N ALA A 301 59.62 -18.35 23.05
CA ALA A 301 60.59 -17.27 22.90
C ALA A 301 61.71 -17.69 21.93
N THR A 302 61.87 -16.95 20.84
CA THR A 302 62.88 -17.24 19.80
C THR A 302 63.87 -16.09 19.67
N THR A 303 65.16 -16.38 19.74
CA THR A 303 66.24 -15.39 19.55
C THR A 303 66.62 -15.29 18.06
N THR A 304 66.70 -14.07 17.52
CA THR A 304 67.16 -13.85 16.14
C THR A 304 68.69 -13.77 16.09
N GLN A 305 69.32 -14.63 15.27
CA GLN A 305 70.79 -14.79 15.20
C GLN A 305 71.56 -13.52 14.74
N LEU A 306 70.88 -12.43 14.40
CA LEU A 306 71.46 -11.23 13.80
C LEU A 306 71.37 -9.96 14.66
N SER A 307 70.74 -10.02 15.85
CA SER A 307 70.58 -8.83 16.70
C SER A 307 70.71 -9.17 18.19
N ALA A 308 71.86 -8.80 18.77
CA ALA A 308 72.12 -8.94 20.20
C ALA A 308 71.05 -8.21 21.03
N GLY A 309 70.55 -8.85 22.09
CA GLY A 309 69.59 -8.23 23.01
C GLY A 309 68.15 -8.10 22.46
N LYS A 310 67.78 -8.88 21.43
CA LYS A 310 66.40 -8.96 20.91
C LYS A 310 65.83 -10.38 21.01
N LEU A 311 64.55 -10.47 21.35
CA LEU A 311 63.77 -11.70 21.50
C LEU A 311 62.42 -11.56 20.81
N LEU A 312 62.00 -12.56 20.04
CA LEU A 312 60.65 -12.64 19.49
C LEU A 312 59.81 -13.58 20.36
N LEU A 313 58.75 -13.05 20.99
CA LEU A 313 57.74 -13.87 21.66
C LEU A 313 56.62 -14.20 20.66
N THR A 314 56.19 -15.46 20.65
CA THR A 314 55.06 -15.95 19.84
C THR A 314 54.18 -16.86 20.67
N TRP A 315 52.87 -16.77 20.52
CA TRP A 315 51.90 -17.65 21.19
C TRP A 315 50.75 -18.05 20.25
N SER A 316 49.97 -19.03 20.69
CA SER A 316 48.70 -19.44 20.09
C SER A 316 47.53 -18.77 20.84
N PRO A 317 46.41 -18.46 20.17
CA PRO A 317 45.22 -17.94 20.84
C PRO A 317 44.67 -18.88 21.93
N PRO A 318 43.92 -18.33 22.91
CA PRO A 318 43.20 -19.11 23.93
C PRO A 318 42.32 -20.22 23.33
N GLU A 319 42.12 -21.30 24.09
CA GLU A 319 41.23 -22.39 23.69
C GLU A 319 39.76 -21.98 23.78
N ASP A 320 39.38 -21.35 24.90
CA ASP A 320 38.10 -20.66 25.07
C ASP A 320 38.32 -19.15 25.03
N THR A 321 37.69 -18.47 24.08
CA THR A 321 37.72 -17.01 23.95
C THR A 321 36.58 -16.32 24.71
N GLY A 322 35.76 -17.09 25.44
CA GLY A 322 34.54 -16.58 26.07
C GLY A 322 33.42 -16.27 25.06
N GLY A 323 33.53 -16.77 23.83
CA GLY A 323 32.60 -16.52 22.73
C GLY A 323 32.82 -15.19 22.00
N ARG A 324 33.95 -14.51 22.24
CA ARG A 324 34.28 -13.24 21.59
C ARG A 324 35.46 -13.38 20.62
N ILE A 325 35.57 -12.41 19.72
CA ILE A 325 36.64 -12.31 18.71
C ILE A 325 37.54 -11.08 18.93
N ASP A 326 37.19 -10.21 19.87
CA ASP A 326 37.92 -8.98 20.22
C ASP A 326 39.02 -9.24 21.26
N ILE A 327 39.72 -10.38 21.12
CA ILE A 327 40.77 -10.78 22.04
C ILE A 327 42.01 -9.91 21.83
N THR A 328 42.53 -9.37 22.92
CA THR A 328 43.76 -8.58 22.95
C THR A 328 44.71 -9.15 23.99
N TYR A 329 46.00 -8.87 23.86
CA TYR A 329 47.02 -9.38 24.76
C TYR A 329 47.81 -8.26 25.44
N SER A 330 48.21 -8.51 26.68
CA SER A 330 49.17 -7.67 27.40
C SER A 330 50.34 -8.51 27.89
N ILE A 331 51.51 -7.90 27.98
CA ILE A 331 52.76 -8.58 28.32
C ILE A 331 53.39 -7.89 29.51
N GLU A 332 53.59 -8.65 30.58
CA GLU A 332 54.35 -8.24 31.74
C GLU A 332 55.73 -8.91 31.71
N CYS A 333 56.77 -8.16 32.06
CA CYS A 333 58.13 -8.66 32.16
C CYS A 333 58.61 -8.58 33.60
N GLN A 334 59.17 -9.68 34.09
CA GLN A 334 59.82 -9.78 35.38
C GLN A 334 61.24 -10.30 35.21
N ARG A 335 62.18 -9.71 35.96
CA ARG A 335 63.57 -10.14 36.04
C ARG A 335 63.76 -10.88 37.36
N CYS A 336 64.12 -12.16 37.27
CA CYS A 336 64.21 -13.03 38.43
C CYS A 336 65.67 -13.38 38.74
N GLU A 337 66.13 -13.06 39.96
CA GLU A 337 67.40 -13.53 40.51
C GLU A 337 67.10 -14.56 41.61
N GLY A 338 67.12 -15.84 41.25
CA GLY A 338 66.69 -16.93 42.14
C GLY A 338 65.16 -16.90 42.34
N ILE A 339 64.71 -16.76 43.59
CA ILE A 339 63.28 -16.78 43.97
C ILE A 339 62.67 -15.36 43.93
N VAL A 340 63.49 -14.30 43.91
CA VAL A 340 63.03 -12.91 43.94
C VAL A 340 62.93 -12.37 42.52
N CYS A 341 61.70 -12.05 42.10
CA CYS A 341 61.42 -11.41 40.82
C CYS A 341 61.06 -9.94 41.02
N GLN A 342 61.63 -9.06 40.18
CA GLN A 342 61.30 -7.63 40.14
C GLN A 342 60.77 -7.26 38.75
N PRO A 343 59.85 -6.29 38.62
CA PRO A 343 59.43 -5.78 37.33
C PRO A 343 60.63 -5.32 36.50
N CYS A 344 60.60 -5.61 35.20
CA CYS A 344 61.65 -5.15 34.31
C CYS A 344 61.68 -3.61 34.20
N GLY A 345 62.87 -3.01 34.06
CA GLY A 345 63.03 -1.56 33.97
C GLY A 345 62.57 -0.95 32.63
N GLU A 346 62.37 0.36 32.60
CA GLU A 346 61.87 1.14 31.43
C GLU A 346 62.76 1.06 30.17
N LYS A 347 63.97 0.50 30.30
CA LYS A 347 64.89 0.27 29.19
C LYS A 347 64.34 -0.73 28.15
N ILE A 348 63.49 -1.68 28.55
CA ILE A 348 62.97 -2.70 27.63
C ILE A 348 61.96 -2.08 26.66
N ARG A 349 62.15 -2.34 25.37
CA ARG A 349 61.24 -1.89 24.30
C ARG A 349 60.46 -3.03 23.68
N TYR A 350 59.16 -2.81 23.51
CA TYR A 350 58.22 -3.73 22.86
C TYR A 350 57.79 -3.16 21.52
N GLU A 351 57.91 -3.94 20.45
CA GLU A 351 57.45 -3.60 19.11
C GLU A 351 56.38 -4.62 18.66
N PRO A 352 55.13 -4.20 18.40
CA PRO A 352 54.65 -2.82 18.30
C PRO A 352 54.29 -2.13 19.65
N ALA A 353 53.90 -2.88 20.68
CA ALA A 353 53.54 -2.37 22.02
C ALA A 353 53.58 -3.49 23.08
N SER A 354 53.43 -3.16 24.37
CA SER A 354 53.31 -4.15 25.46
C SER A 354 51.87 -4.49 25.84
N THR A 355 50.89 -3.67 25.45
CA THR A 355 49.46 -3.85 25.77
C THR A 355 48.60 -3.59 24.53
N GLY A 356 47.38 -4.13 24.51
CA GLY A 356 46.45 -3.95 23.39
C GLY A 356 46.89 -4.65 22.10
N LEU A 357 47.70 -5.70 22.22
CA LEU A 357 48.19 -6.46 21.08
C LEU A 357 47.07 -7.32 20.49
N THR A 358 46.84 -7.24 19.18
CA THR A 358 45.88 -8.11 18.45
C THR A 358 46.58 -9.28 17.78
N ASP A 359 47.86 -9.12 17.42
CA ASP A 359 48.69 -10.17 16.87
C ASP A 359 49.25 -11.06 17.99
N THR A 360 49.53 -12.33 17.67
CA THR A 360 50.09 -13.29 18.62
C THR A 360 51.62 -13.32 18.65
N LYS A 361 52.25 -12.17 18.38
CA LYS A 361 53.71 -12.00 18.38
C LYS A 361 54.12 -10.61 18.85
N VAL A 362 55.24 -10.52 19.55
CA VAL A 362 55.88 -9.24 19.90
C VAL A 362 57.40 -9.36 19.83
N SER A 363 58.08 -8.32 19.37
CA SER A 363 59.54 -8.23 19.46
C SER A 363 59.92 -7.43 20.70
N VAL A 364 60.68 -8.04 21.60
CA VAL A 364 61.22 -7.44 22.83
C VAL A 364 62.70 -7.15 22.61
N SER A 365 63.15 -5.94 22.95
CA SER A 365 64.52 -5.48 22.71
C SER A 365 65.11 -4.73 23.90
N GLU A 366 66.43 -4.49 23.85
CA GLU A 366 67.24 -3.92 24.94
C GLU A 366 67.36 -4.82 26.18
N LEU A 367 67.29 -6.14 25.96
CA LEU A 367 67.49 -7.16 26.98
C LEU A 367 69.00 -7.36 27.25
N ASP A 368 69.38 -7.45 28.52
CA ASP A 368 70.76 -7.72 28.91
C ASP A 368 71.07 -9.23 28.82
N ALA A 369 72.28 -9.57 28.38
CA ALA A 369 72.69 -10.96 28.23
C ALA A 369 72.85 -11.64 29.61
N HIS A 370 72.58 -12.95 29.65
CA HIS A 370 72.77 -13.81 30.83
C HIS A 370 71.88 -13.49 32.05
N LEU A 371 70.81 -12.72 31.86
CA LEU A 371 69.76 -12.55 32.86
C LEU A 371 68.52 -13.41 32.52
N ASN A 372 67.85 -13.90 33.55
CA ASN A 372 66.60 -14.65 33.41
C ASN A 372 65.42 -13.68 33.42
N TYR A 373 64.74 -13.59 32.28
CA TYR A 373 63.52 -12.82 32.11
C TYR A 373 62.32 -13.76 32.04
N THR A 374 61.31 -13.48 32.85
CA THR A 374 60.00 -14.13 32.82
C THR A 374 59.00 -13.19 32.14
N PHE A 375 58.44 -13.63 31.03
CA PHE A 375 57.38 -12.92 30.33
C PHE A 375 56.04 -13.58 30.63
N ILE A 376 55.06 -12.78 31.04
CA ILE A 376 53.70 -13.21 31.32
C ILE A 376 52.80 -12.57 30.27
N VAL A 377 52.19 -13.38 29.41
CA VAL A 377 51.21 -12.93 28.42
C VAL A 377 49.82 -13.19 28.96
N GLU A 378 49.02 -12.14 29.09
CA GLU A 378 47.63 -12.21 29.52
C GLU A 378 46.68 -11.96 28.35
N ALA A 379 45.65 -12.80 28.21
CA ALA A 379 44.55 -12.58 27.27
C ALA A 379 43.43 -11.74 27.90
N HIS A 380 42.99 -10.73 27.17
CA HIS A 380 41.91 -9.81 27.52
C HIS A 380 40.84 -9.81 26.44
N SER A 381 39.63 -9.44 26.81
CA SER A 381 38.52 -9.19 25.89
C SER A 381 37.76 -7.93 26.32
N GLY A 382 36.76 -7.51 25.54
CA GLY A 382 35.91 -6.37 25.89
C GLY A 382 35.21 -6.49 27.25
N VAL A 383 35.05 -7.71 27.79
CA VAL A 383 34.43 -7.96 29.11
C VAL A 383 35.43 -8.12 30.25
N SER A 384 36.72 -8.26 29.98
CA SER A 384 37.75 -8.48 31.00
C SER A 384 37.80 -7.34 32.03
N LEU A 385 37.58 -6.09 31.60
CA LEU A 385 37.50 -4.93 32.48
C LEU A 385 36.29 -4.98 33.44
N PHE A 386 35.14 -5.47 32.97
CA PHE A 386 33.92 -5.58 33.78
C PHE A 386 34.01 -6.73 34.80
N ALA A 387 34.53 -7.88 34.36
CA ALA A 387 34.80 -8.99 35.26
C ALA A 387 35.86 -8.61 36.32
N SER A 388 36.79 -7.70 35.99
CA SER A 388 37.83 -7.22 36.90
C SER A 388 37.26 -6.63 38.21
N GLN A 389 36.08 -6.01 38.12
CA GLN A 389 35.40 -5.29 39.20
C GLN A 389 34.34 -6.14 39.92
N ALA A 390 33.79 -7.16 39.24
CA ALA A 390 32.62 -7.91 39.73
C ALA A 390 32.96 -9.25 40.42
N THR A 391 34.09 -9.90 40.10
CA THR A 391 34.46 -11.21 40.64
C THR A 391 35.81 -11.21 41.36
N PRO A 392 35.92 -11.81 42.57
CA PRO A 392 37.19 -11.98 43.26
C PRO A 392 38.19 -12.80 42.42
N GLN A 393 39.46 -12.42 42.48
CA GLN A 393 40.55 -12.96 41.65
C GLN A 393 40.68 -14.50 41.75
N ALA A 394 40.27 -15.10 42.88
CA ALA A 394 40.33 -16.55 43.13
C ALA A 394 39.36 -17.41 42.29
N TYR A 395 38.36 -16.81 41.63
CA TYR A 395 37.35 -17.52 40.83
C TYR A 395 37.48 -17.28 39.32
N ARG A 396 38.52 -16.56 38.86
CA ARG A 396 38.75 -16.37 37.41
C ARG A 396 39.48 -17.57 36.80
N PRO A 397 39.12 -17.98 35.58
CA PRO A 397 39.97 -18.89 34.82
C PRO A 397 41.36 -18.25 34.63
N PRO A 398 42.44 -19.04 34.60
CA PRO A 398 43.76 -18.51 34.33
C PRO A 398 43.76 -17.88 32.94
N SER A 399 43.96 -16.57 32.87
CA SER A 399 44.08 -15.77 31.64
C SER A 399 45.54 -15.57 31.22
N THR A 400 46.49 -16.03 32.03
CA THR A 400 47.93 -15.76 31.89
C THR A 400 48.72 -17.01 31.51
N SER A 401 49.71 -16.83 30.65
CA SER A 401 50.73 -17.82 30.28
C SER A 401 52.10 -17.22 30.52
N ALA A 402 53.00 -17.94 31.19
CA ALA A 402 54.30 -17.43 31.60
C ALA A 402 55.44 -18.27 31.02
N LEU A 403 56.51 -17.60 30.59
CA LEU A 403 57.72 -18.24 30.04
C LEU A 403 58.98 -17.53 30.54
N THR A 404 59.92 -18.30 31.09
CA THR A 404 61.24 -17.79 31.52
C THR A 404 62.31 -18.15 30.48
N THR A 405 63.12 -17.17 30.05
CA THR A 405 64.20 -17.36 29.07
C THR A 405 65.41 -16.45 29.37
N SER A 406 66.58 -16.78 28.80
CA SER A 406 67.81 -15.98 28.87
C SER A 406 68.50 -15.91 27.50
N LEU A 407 69.26 -14.83 27.25
CA LEU A 407 69.99 -14.62 25.99
C LEU A 407 71.44 -15.16 26.07
N HIS A 408 71.82 -15.97 25.07
CA HIS A 408 73.18 -16.48 24.86
C HIS A 408 73.78 -15.93 23.56
N TYR A 409 75.04 -15.47 23.58
CA TYR A 409 75.78 -14.99 22.41
C TYR A 409 76.66 -16.11 21.83
N THR A 410 76.65 -16.31 20.52
CA THR A 410 77.60 -17.21 19.83
C THR A 410 78.53 -16.40 18.94
N ASP A 411 79.82 -16.33 19.27
CA ASP A 411 80.87 -15.68 18.47
C ASP A 411 81.14 -16.41 17.14
N LYS A 412 81.45 -15.67 16.06
CA LYS A 412 81.80 -16.20 14.72
C LYS A 412 83.31 -16.50 14.58
N CYS A 413 83.66 -17.66 14.03
CA CYS A 413 85.03 -18.06 13.65
C CYS A 413 85.60 -17.28 12.44
N GLN A 414 86.91 -17.03 12.47
CA GLN A 414 87.74 -16.46 11.40
C GLN A 414 88.13 -17.52 10.34
N PHE A 415 88.26 -17.11 9.07
CA PHE A 415 88.83 -17.90 7.96
C PHE A 415 90.09 -17.21 7.39
N VAL A 416 91.11 -18.01 7.03
CA VAL A 416 92.31 -17.61 6.25
C VAL A 416 92.24 -18.25 4.85
N HIS A 417 92.66 -17.50 3.83
CA HIS A 417 92.48 -17.71 2.39
C HIS A 417 93.29 -18.86 1.73
N GLY A 418 92.76 -19.44 0.63
CA GLY A 418 93.50 -20.30 -0.30
C GLY A 418 92.77 -20.80 -1.58
N LYS A 419 92.40 -19.87 -2.48
CA LYS A 419 92.38 -19.89 -3.99
C LYS A 419 91.86 -21.09 -4.86
N TRP A 420 91.18 -20.68 -5.96
CA TRP A 420 90.76 -21.35 -7.22
C TRP A 420 89.47 -22.21 -7.14
N ASP A 421 88.47 -22.17 -8.04
CA ASP A 421 88.25 -21.46 -9.30
C ASP A 421 86.75 -21.60 -9.73
N ILE A 422 86.23 -20.59 -10.45
CA ILE A 422 85.11 -20.54 -11.43
C ILE A 422 83.74 -21.23 -11.15
N HIS A 423 82.66 -20.44 -11.05
CA HIS A 423 81.73 -20.04 -12.14
C HIS A 423 80.28 -19.77 -11.64
N LEU A 424 79.76 -18.57 -12.02
CA LEU A 424 78.34 -18.17 -12.26
C LEU A 424 77.40 -18.14 -11.02
N GLN A 425 76.58 -17.12 -10.74
CA GLN A 425 75.90 -16.16 -11.61
C GLN A 425 75.29 -14.99 -10.79
N MET A 426 75.27 -13.80 -11.39
CA MET A 426 74.37 -12.63 -11.20
C MET A 426 74.49 -11.71 -9.96
N ASP A 427 75.20 -10.62 -10.24
CA ASP A 427 75.27 -9.27 -9.65
C ASP A 427 73.91 -8.59 -9.37
N PHE A 428 73.70 -8.10 -8.14
CA PHE A 428 73.81 -6.70 -7.66
C PHE A 428 72.57 -5.81 -7.84
N ILE A 429 72.02 -5.40 -6.69
CA ILE A 429 71.26 -4.17 -6.51
C ILE A 429 72.23 -3.13 -5.95
N PHE A 430 72.43 -2.01 -6.63
CA PHE A 430 72.87 -0.77 -5.97
C PHE A 430 72.13 0.45 -6.52
N SER A 431 71.49 1.14 -5.57
CA SER A 431 71.34 2.58 -5.40
C SER A 431 71.47 3.49 -6.62
N PHE A 432 70.51 4.40 -6.80
CA PHE A 432 70.63 5.74 -6.22
C PHE A 432 69.36 6.58 -6.41
N ARG A 433 69.19 7.48 -5.44
CA ARG A 433 68.25 8.59 -5.28
C ARG A 433 67.77 9.32 -6.56
N LYS A 434 66.45 9.56 -6.57
CA LYS A 434 65.77 10.89 -6.67
C LYS A 434 65.84 11.63 -8.02
N ARG A 435 64.75 11.58 -8.80
CA ARG A 435 64.01 12.77 -9.30
C ARG A 435 62.80 12.40 -10.17
N ASN A 436 61.88 13.35 -10.22
CA ASN A 436 60.53 13.32 -10.76
C ASN A 436 60.47 13.40 -12.31
N SER A 437 59.28 13.12 -12.84
CA SER A 437 58.73 13.46 -14.18
C SER A 437 58.81 12.42 -15.33
N ASN A 438 57.60 12.00 -15.72
CA ASN A 438 57.03 11.78 -17.06
C ASN A 438 57.62 10.79 -18.10
N SER A 439 56.65 10.12 -18.73
CA SER A 439 56.57 9.64 -20.12
C SER A 439 57.01 8.21 -20.49
N ARG A 440 55.98 7.35 -20.57
CA ARG A 440 55.50 6.54 -21.72
C ARG A 440 56.40 5.51 -22.44
N GLN A 441 55.77 4.33 -22.63
CA GLN A 441 55.84 3.32 -23.72
C GLN A 441 57.09 2.41 -23.73
N GLY A 442 57.04 1.08 -23.88
CA GLY A 442 56.02 0.02 -24.15
C GLY A 442 56.70 -1.35 -23.87
N PRO A 443 56.43 -2.48 -24.57
CA PRO A 443 55.23 -2.95 -25.27
C PRO A 443 54.72 -4.36 -24.82
N GLU A 444 53.45 -4.58 -25.11
CA GLU A 444 52.74 -5.81 -25.56
C GLU A 444 52.96 -7.20 -24.92
N ASP A 445 52.01 -7.58 -24.05
CA ASP A 445 51.38 -8.91 -24.06
C ASP A 445 49.86 -8.75 -24.20
N THR A 446 49.31 -9.41 -25.21
CA THR A 446 48.08 -9.03 -25.90
C THR A 446 46.94 -9.97 -25.52
N TYR A 447 46.23 -9.78 -24.40
CA TYR A 447 44.96 -10.51 -24.15
C TYR A 447 43.94 -9.81 -23.22
N PHE A 448 44.00 -8.49 -23.08
CA PHE A 448 42.88 -7.70 -22.51
C PHE A 448 42.67 -6.43 -23.33
N SER A 449 41.74 -6.49 -24.28
CA SER A 449 41.14 -5.30 -24.89
C SER A 449 39.63 -5.50 -25.01
N SER A 450 38.93 -5.09 -23.95
CA SER A 450 37.56 -4.58 -24.02
C SER A 450 37.27 -3.81 -22.73
N SER A 451 37.68 -2.54 -22.73
CA SER A 451 37.22 -1.56 -21.75
C SER A 451 35.77 -1.18 -22.08
N GLU A 452 34.80 -2.00 -21.67
CA GLU A 452 33.49 -1.47 -21.32
C GLU A 452 33.53 -1.02 -19.86
N GLN A 453 33.68 0.29 -19.69
CA GLN A 453 33.61 0.96 -18.40
C GLN A 453 32.28 0.64 -17.71
N LEU A 454 32.34 -0.10 -16.61
CA LEU A 454 31.31 -0.07 -15.57
C LEU A 454 31.19 1.38 -15.07
N LYS A 455 30.22 2.13 -15.62
CA LYS A 455 29.81 3.41 -15.06
C LYS A 455 29.15 3.14 -13.70
N PRO A 456 29.43 3.94 -12.66
CA PRO A 456 28.65 3.85 -11.43
C PRO A 456 27.17 4.08 -11.77
N LEU A 457 26.28 3.19 -11.30
CA LEU A 457 24.84 3.41 -11.34
C LEU A 457 24.56 4.73 -10.63
N LYS A 458 24.15 5.76 -11.37
CA LYS A 458 23.62 6.99 -10.78
C LYS A 458 22.33 6.62 -10.05
N THR A 459 22.34 6.52 -8.74
CA THR A 459 21.12 6.42 -7.95
C THR A 459 20.43 7.79 -7.88
N TYR A 460 19.10 7.79 -7.87
CA TYR A 460 18.31 9.01 -7.68
C TYR A 460 18.55 9.61 -6.28
N VAL A 461 18.50 10.93 -6.17
CA VAL A 461 18.71 11.68 -4.92
C VAL A 461 17.45 12.48 -4.60
N ASP A 462 16.90 12.33 -3.39
CA ASP A 462 15.74 13.11 -2.95
C ASP A 462 16.05 14.61 -2.97
N PRO A 463 15.31 15.44 -3.70
CA PRO A 463 15.42 16.89 -3.56
C PRO A 463 15.19 17.39 -2.13
N HIS A 464 14.43 16.68 -1.30
CA HIS A 464 14.21 17.01 0.12
C HIS A 464 15.45 16.74 1.00
N THR A 465 16.50 16.07 0.49
CA THR A 465 17.81 16.04 1.18
C THR A 465 18.53 17.38 1.12
N TYR A 466 18.07 18.31 0.28
CA TYR A 466 18.54 19.69 0.25
C TYR A 466 17.65 20.55 1.16
N GLU A 467 18.28 21.35 2.03
CA GLU A 467 17.57 22.33 2.87
C GLU A 467 16.86 23.42 2.04
N ASP A 468 17.35 23.67 0.82
CA ASP A 468 16.80 24.65 -0.12
C ASP A 468 16.50 24.03 -1.50
N PRO A 469 15.22 23.98 -1.95
CA PRO A 469 14.83 23.48 -3.27
C PRO A 469 15.50 24.21 -4.45
N ASN A 470 15.90 25.47 -4.27
CA ASN A 470 16.63 26.20 -5.31
C ASN A 470 18.02 25.59 -5.55
N VAL A 471 18.66 25.04 -4.52
CA VAL A 471 19.96 24.35 -4.64
C VAL A 471 19.81 23.04 -5.39
N ALA A 472 18.75 22.27 -5.09
CA ALA A 472 18.44 21.04 -5.82
C ALA A 472 18.17 21.31 -7.30
N VAL A 473 17.36 22.33 -7.62
CA VAL A 473 17.08 22.72 -9.01
C VAL A 473 18.34 23.17 -9.73
N LEU A 474 19.19 24.00 -9.12
CA LEU A 474 20.45 24.45 -9.73
C LEU A 474 21.43 23.31 -10.00
N LYS A 475 21.35 22.22 -9.22
CA LYS A 475 22.21 21.04 -9.40
C LYS A 475 21.76 20.14 -10.56
N PHE A 476 20.45 20.02 -10.77
CA PHE A 476 19.89 19.03 -11.69
C PHE A 476 19.21 19.61 -12.93
N ALA A 477 18.91 20.92 -12.96
CA ALA A 477 18.25 21.59 -14.08
C ALA A 477 19.13 22.72 -14.65
N THR A 478 18.96 22.97 -15.95
CA THR A 478 19.64 24.08 -16.63
C THR A 478 18.81 25.35 -16.51
N GLU A 479 19.38 26.43 -15.98
CA GLU A 479 18.72 27.75 -15.96
C GLU A 479 18.71 28.36 -17.36
N ILE A 480 17.52 28.71 -17.85
CA ILE A 480 17.29 29.30 -19.17
C ILE A 480 17.00 30.79 -19.02
N HIS A 481 17.66 31.61 -19.83
CA HIS A 481 17.34 33.03 -19.89
C HIS A 481 15.98 33.25 -20.60
N PRO A 482 15.04 34.05 -20.06
CA PRO A 482 13.71 34.23 -20.62
C PRO A 482 13.67 34.70 -22.08
N SER A 483 14.68 35.45 -22.54
CA SER A 483 14.78 35.89 -23.94
C SER A 483 14.94 34.74 -24.94
N HIS A 484 15.37 33.57 -24.49
CA HIS A 484 15.50 32.38 -25.32
C HIS A 484 14.17 31.62 -25.48
N ILE A 485 13.14 32.01 -24.74
CA ILE A 485 11.84 31.33 -24.71
C ILE A 485 10.78 32.24 -25.34
N THR A 486 10.09 31.72 -26.34
CA THR A 486 8.91 32.37 -26.93
C THR A 486 7.66 31.56 -26.59
N LYS A 487 6.79 32.08 -25.72
CA LYS A 487 5.48 31.50 -25.43
C LYS A 487 4.52 31.71 -26.61
N GLN A 488 3.73 30.69 -26.94
CA GLN A 488 2.72 30.73 -27.99
C GLN A 488 1.34 30.44 -27.39
N LYS A 489 0.59 29.48 -27.95
CA LYS A 489 -0.76 29.13 -27.50
C LYS A 489 -0.74 28.37 -26.16
N VAL A 490 -1.78 28.57 -25.35
CA VAL A 490 -2.09 27.73 -24.19
C VAL A 490 -2.50 26.33 -24.69
N ILE A 491 -1.94 25.29 -24.09
CA ILE A 491 -2.22 23.88 -24.42
C ILE A 491 -2.86 23.13 -23.24
N GLY A 492 -2.84 23.68 -22.04
CA GLY A 492 -3.50 23.10 -20.88
C GLY A 492 -3.40 23.98 -19.63
N ALA A 493 -4.05 23.56 -18.56
CA ALA A 493 -3.97 24.18 -17.24
C ALA A 493 -3.66 23.09 -16.21
N GLY A 494 -2.52 23.20 -15.54
CA GLY A 494 -2.12 22.33 -14.44
C GLY A 494 -2.47 22.92 -13.08
N GLU A 495 -2.07 22.22 -12.02
CA GLU A 495 -2.25 22.64 -10.63
C GLU A 495 -1.64 24.03 -10.36
N PHE A 496 -0.39 24.20 -10.79
CA PHE A 496 0.42 25.40 -10.54
C PHE A 496 0.13 26.57 -11.49
N GLY A 497 -0.44 26.32 -12.69
CA GLY A 497 -0.59 27.33 -13.72
C GLY A 497 -0.84 26.80 -15.12
N GLU A 498 -0.88 27.74 -16.06
CA GLU A 498 -1.10 27.45 -17.48
C GLU A 498 0.13 26.80 -18.09
N VAL A 499 -0.12 25.86 -18.99
CA VAL A 499 0.88 25.20 -19.83
C VAL A 499 0.76 25.76 -21.23
N TYR A 500 1.86 26.27 -21.77
CA TYR A 500 1.94 26.86 -23.10
C TYR A 500 2.76 25.97 -24.02
N ARG A 501 2.40 25.92 -25.30
CA ARG A 501 3.36 25.59 -26.35
C ARG A 501 4.31 26.78 -26.52
N GLY A 502 5.58 26.51 -26.79
CA GLY A 502 6.54 27.57 -27.11
C GLY A 502 7.71 27.07 -27.96
N ILE A 503 8.65 27.98 -28.18
CA ILE A 503 9.89 27.73 -28.91
C ILE A 503 11.06 28.11 -28.00
N LEU A 504 12.03 27.20 -27.89
CA LEU A 504 13.29 27.42 -27.21
C LEU A 504 14.41 27.65 -28.24
N LYS A 505 15.07 28.80 -28.14
CA LYS A 505 16.24 29.17 -28.96
C LYS A 505 17.51 28.93 -28.16
N VAL A 506 18.18 27.80 -28.40
CA VAL A 506 19.47 27.51 -27.77
C VAL A 506 20.59 28.03 -28.67
N PRO A 507 21.58 28.78 -28.15
CA PRO A 507 22.74 29.22 -28.93
C PRO A 507 23.41 28.01 -29.60
N ALA A 508 23.69 28.12 -30.90
CA ALA A 508 24.29 27.06 -31.73
C ALA A 508 23.46 25.77 -31.94
N ARG A 509 22.16 25.76 -31.66
CA ARG A 509 21.23 24.67 -32.05
C ARG A 509 20.02 25.20 -32.82
N LYS A 510 19.36 24.32 -33.56
CA LYS A 510 18.07 24.61 -34.22
C LYS A 510 17.01 24.90 -33.16
N GLU A 511 16.06 25.78 -33.48
CA GLU A 511 14.91 26.07 -32.62
C GLU A 511 14.11 24.80 -32.33
N VAL A 512 13.77 24.58 -31.05
CA VAL A 512 13.06 23.37 -30.59
C VAL A 512 11.69 23.74 -30.03
N ALA A 513 10.66 22.95 -30.36
CA ALA A 513 9.33 23.10 -29.78
C ALA A 513 9.32 22.56 -28.35
N VAL A 514 8.76 23.35 -27.43
CA VAL A 514 8.75 23.05 -25.99
C VAL A 514 7.38 23.25 -25.36
N ALA A 515 7.13 22.55 -24.26
CA ALA A 515 6.02 22.84 -23.35
C ALA A 515 6.54 23.68 -22.18
N ILE A 516 5.82 24.76 -21.85
CA ILE A 516 6.23 25.74 -20.85
C ILE A 516 5.16 25.77 -19.77
N LYS A 517 5.44 25.15 -18.64
CA LYS A 517 4.59 25.21 -17.43
C LYS A 517 4.95 26.49 -16.68
N THR A 518 3.95 27.30 -16.34
CA THR A 518 4.14 28.56 -15.63
C THR A 518 3.53 28.50 -14.24
N LEU A 519 4.04 29.30 -13.30
CA LEU A 519 3.49 29.45 -11.96
C LEU A 519 2.54 30.66 -11.89
N LYS A 520 1.29 30.48 -11.41
CA LYS A 520 0.25 31.52 -11.33
C LYS A 520 0.70 32.71 -10.46
N PRO A 521 0.32 33.96 -10.79
CA PRO A 521 0.50 35.09 -9.89
C PRO A 521 -0.20 34.85 -8.53
N GLY A 522 0.46 35.21 -7.42
CA GLY A 522 -0.11 35.05 -6.07
C GLY A 522 0.07 33.66 -5.45
N TYR A 523 1.01 32.86 -5.94
CA TYR A 523 1.34 31.54 -5.37
C TYR A 523 1.86 31.64 -3.92
N THR A 524 1.62 30.58 -3.14
CA THR A 524 2.23 30.39 -1.81
C THR A 524 3.65 29.85 -1.92
N GLU A 525 4.50 30.08 -0.91
CA GLU A 525 5.87 29.55 -0.94
C GLU A 525 5.89 28.02 -1.05
N LYS A 526 4.93 27.33 -0.42
CA LYS A 526 4.75 25.88 -0.57
C LYS A 526 4.51 25.47 -2.03
N GLN A 527 3.60 26.15 -2.73
CA GLN A 527 3.33 25.86 -4.16
C GLN A 527 4.56 26.13 -5.04
N ARG A 528 5.37 27.13 -4.69
CA ARG A 528 6.65 27.38 -5.38
C ARG A 528 7.65 26.25 -5.12
N GLN A 529 7.77 25.79 -3.88
CA GLN A 529 8.64 24.67 -3.52
C GLN A 529 8.23 23.39 -4.24
N ASP A 530 6.94 23.05 -4.24
CA ASP A 530 6.39 21.88 -4.93
C ASP A 530 6.65 21.96 -6.45
N PHE A 531 6.46 23.14 -7.06
CA PHE A 531 6.75 23.40 -8.46
C PHE A 531 8.25 23.21 -8.80
N LEU A 532 9.15 23.77 -7.98
CA LEU A 532 10.60 23.63 -8.18
C LEU A 532 11.08 22.20 -7.93
N SER A 533 10.51 21.52 -6.94
CA SER A 533 10.80 20.12 -6.63
C SER A 533 10.52 19.23 -7.85
N GLU A 534 9.38 19.39 -8.52
CA GLU A 534 9.04 18.66 -9.75
C GLU A 534 10.14 18.78 -10.82
N ALA A 535 10.68 19.99 -11.05
CA ALA A 535 11.76 20.21 -12.00
C ALA A 535 13.08 19.56 -11.56
N SER A 536 13.42 19.63 -10.28
CA SER A 536 14.65 19.02 -9.75
C SER A 536 14.64 17.49 -9.84
N ILE A 537 13.46 16.87 -9.77
CA ILE A 537 13.27 15.44 -9.99
C ILE A 537 13.46 15.11 -11.47
N MET A 538 12.74 15.80 -12.35
CA MET A 538 12.84 15.59 -13.80
C MET A 538 14.27 15.74 -14.33
N GLY A 539 15.02 16.70 -13.80
CA GLY A 539 16.41 16.96 -14.19
C GLY A 539 17.39 15.80 -13.91
N GLN A 540 17.01 14.84 -13.05
CA GLN A 540 17.84 13.67 -12.74
C GLN A 540 17.65 12.51 -13.74
N PHE A 541 16.60 12.57 -14.58
CA PHE A 541 16.22 11.48 -15.47
C PHE A 541 16.59 11.74 -16.93
N SER A 542 17.09 10.71 -17.59
CA SER A 542 17.43 10.75 -19.01
C SER A 542 17.16 9.39 -19.64
N HIS A 543 16.00 9.26 -20.28
CA HIS A 543 15.57 8.04 -20.96
C HIS A 543 14.56 8.37 -22.06
N GLN A 544 14.51 7.57 -23.13
CA GLN A 544 13.66 7.83 -24.31
C GLN A 544 12.16 7.93 -23.93
N ASN A 545 11.70 7.11 -22.99
CA ASN A 545 10.31 7.04 -22.54
C ASN A 545 10.03 7.81 -21.23
N ILE A 546 10.90 8.75 -20.85
CA ILE A 546 10.66 9.68 -19.74
C ILE A 546 10.65 11.09 -20.30
N ILE A 547 9.70 11.92 -19.85
CA ILE A 547 9.61 13.31 -20.32
C ILE A 547 10.91 14.07 -20.01
N ARG A 548 11.50 14.69 -21.03
CA ARG A 548 12.77 15.39 -20.90
C ARG A 548 12.58 16.83 -20.46
N LEU A 549 13.29 17.21 -19.40
CA LEU A 549 13.47 18.60 -18.98
C LEU A 549 14.49 19.29 -19.91
N GLU A 550 14.08 20.39 -20.54
CA GLU A 550 14.98 21.28 -21.28
C GLU A 550 15.67 22.27 -20.33
N GLY A 551 14.94 22.74 -19.32
CA GLY A 551 15.47 23.59 -18.28
C GLY A 551 14.38 24.32 -17.52
N VAL A 552 14.81 25.29 -16.71
CA VAL A 552 13.95 26.04 -15.81
C VAL A 552 14.23 27.54 -15.93
N VAL A 553 13.25 28.35 -15.55
CA VAL A 553 13.43 29.78 -15.31
C VAL A 553 13.09 30.00 -13.85
N THR A 554 14.08 30.29 -13.02
CA THR A 554 13.90 30.46 -11.57
C THR A 554 14.36 31.81 -11.06
N LYS A 555 15.29 32.47 -11.77
CA LYS A 555 15.88 33.76 -11.38
C LYS A 555 15.03 34.98 -11.73
N PHE A 556 13.89 34.80 -12.40
CA PHE A 556 13.02 35.87 -12.89
C PHE A 556 11.63 35.80 -12.26
N LYS A 557 10.89 36.92 -12.33
CA LYS A 557 9.57 37.09 -11.70
C LYS A 557 8.55 35.98 -12.03
N HIS A 558 8.64 35.39 -13.22
CA HIS A 558 7.74 34.32 -13.65
C HIS A 558 8.53 33.01 -13.73
N ALA A 559 8.34 32.15 -12.73
CA ALA A 559 8.97 30.84 -12.72
C ALA A 559 8.39 29.95 -13.82
N MET A 560 9.25 29.21 -14.51
CA MET A 560 8.86 28.33 -15.62
C MET A 560 9.61 27.00 -15.56
N ILE A 561 8.92 25.93 -15.96
CA ILE A 561 9.53 24.63 -16.26
C ILE A 561 9.33 24.39 -17.75
N VAL A 562 10.43 24.12 -18.44
CA VAL A 562 10.46 23.93 -19.89
C VAL A 562 10.80 22.47 -20.17
N THR A 563 9.86 21.74 -20.76
CA THR A 563 10.06 20.35 -21.18
C THR A 563 9.96 20.24 -22.70
N GLU A 564 10.34 19.09 -23.24
CA GLU A 564 10.02 18.78 -24.64
C GLU A 564 8.50 18.86 -24.89
N TYR A 565 8.12 19.22 -26.12
CA TYR A 565 6.72 19.29 -26.52
C TYR A 565 6.23 17.93 -27.02
N MET A 566 5.07 17.51 -26.53
CA MET A 566 4.40 16.26 -26.89
C MET A 566 3.12 16.61 -27.64
N GLU A 567 3.14 16.52 -28.97
CA GLU A 567 2.10 17.10 -29.85
C GLU A 567 0.69 16.55 -29.59
N ASN A 568 0.61 15.27 -29.24
CA ASN A 568 -0.65 14.54 -29.08
C ASN A 568 -1.19 14.58 -27.65
N GLY A 569 -0.48 15.24 -26.72
CA GLY A 569 -0.94 15.43 -25.35
C GLY A 569 -1.01 14.14 -24.53
N ALA A 570 -1.97 14.07 -23.61
CA ALA A 570 -2.13 12.94 -22.70
C ALA A 570 -2.73 11.70 -23.41
N LEU A 571 -2.17 10.52 -23.11
CA LEU A 571 -2.49 9.26 -23.78
C LEU A 571 -3.96 8.85 -23.62
N ASP A 572 -4.55 9.05 -22.44
CA ASP A 572 -5.95 8.68 -22.19
C ASP A 572 -6.92 9.44 -23.10
N ARG A 573 -6.68 10.74 -23.31
CA ARG A 573 -7.47 11.57 -24.21
C ARG A 573 -7.17 11.26 -25.67
N TYR A 574 -5.89 11.09 -26.01
CA TYR A 574 -5.47 10.73 -27.36
C TYR A 574 -6.13 9.44 -27.84
N LEU A 575 -6.16 8.40 -26.99
CA LEU A 575 -6.80 7.12 -27.32
C LEU A 575 -8.33 7.24 -27.46
N LYS A 576 -9.00 8.04 -26.62
CA LYS A 576 -10.45 8.29 -26.75
C LYS A 576 -10.80 8.98 -28.07
N ASP A 577 -9.96 9.93 -28.48
CA ASP A 577 -10.16 10.70 -29.71
C ASP A 577 -9.92 9.84 -30.97
N HIS A 578 -9.27 8.66 -30.83
CA HIS A 578 -8.92 7.71 -31.90
C HIS A 578 -9.41 6.29 -31.57
N ASP A 579 -10.59 6.16 -30.95
CA ASP A 579 -11.15 4.89 -30.50
C ASP A 579 -11.29 3.89 -31.66
N GLY A 580 -10.67 2.71 -31.53
CA GLY A 580 -10.68 1.66 -32.54
C GLY A 580 -9.79 1.88 -33.77
N GLU A 581 -9.04 2.99 -33.85
CA GLU A 581 -8.17 3.28 -35.00
C GLU A 581 -6.83 2.54 -34.95
N PHE A 582 -6.43 2.04 -33.78
CA PHE A 582 -5.14 1.40 -33.55
C PHE A 582 -5.24 -0.12 -33.45
N PRO A 583 -4.44 -0.89 -34.23
CA PRO A 583 -4.36 -2.33 -34.04
C PRO A 583 -3.63 -2.66 -32.74
N SER A 584 -3.94 -3.81 -32.14
CA SER A 584 -3.35 -4.27 -30.86
C SER A 584 -1.82 -4.24 -30.84
N PHE A 585 -1.17 -4.48 -31.99
CA PHE A 585 0.28 -4.36 -32.12
C PHE A 585 0.83 -2.96 -31.77
N GLN A 586 0.17 -1.90 -32.24
CA GLN A 586 0.59 -0.53 -31.97
C GLN A 586 0.33 -0.15 -30.50
N LEU A 587 -0.79 -0.59 -29.93
CA LEU A 587 -1.10 -0.43 -28.50
C LEU A 587 -0.06 -1.12 -27.61
N VAL A 588 0.35 -2.34 -27.97
CA VAL A 588 1.44 -3.06 -27.28
C VAL A 588 2.76 -2.31 -27.42
N GLY A 589 3.01 -1.66 -28.58
CA GLY A 589 4.16 -0.78 -28.78
C GLY A 589 4.18 0.41 -27.81
N MET A 590 3.04 1.07 -27.62
CA MET A 590 2.86 2.15 -26.63
C MET A 590 3.15 1.64 -25.21
N LEU A 591 2.56 0.49 -24.83
CA LEU A 591 2.77 -0.14 -23.52
C LEU A 591 4.22 -0.52 -23.27
N ARG A 592 4.92 -1.02 -24.29
CA ARG A 592 6.34 -1.35 -24.22
C ARG A 592 7.19 -0.11 -23.93
N GLY A 593 6.89 1.02 -24.57
CA GLY A 593 7.55 2.30 -24.29
C GLY A 593 7.35 2.74 -22.84
N ILE A 594 6.11 2.71 -22.34
CA ILE A 594 5.78 3.06 -20.95
C ILE A 594 6.52 2.13 -19.97
N ALA A 595 6.50 0.82 -20.21
CA ALA A 595 7.20 -0.17 -19.39
C ALA A 595 8.71 0.07 -19.36
N ALA A 596 9.32 0.47 -20.48
CA ALA A 596 10.74 0.81 -20.54
C ALA A 596 11.07 2.05 -19.70
N GLY A 597 10.20 3.07 -19.73
CA GLY A 597 10.33 4.24 -18.84
C GLY A 597 10.23 3.86 -17.37
N MET A 598 9.24 3.05 -17.00
CA MET A 598 9.07 2.60 -15.61
C MET A 598 10.17 1.65 -15.13
N LYS A 599 10.73 0.82 -16.02
CA LYS A 599 11.94 0.03 -15.74
C LYS A 599 13.08 0.96 -15.37
N TYR A 600 13.34 1.97 -16.18
CA TYR A 600 14.38 2.96 -15.92
C TYR A 600 14.18 3.65 -14.56
N LEU A 601 12.97 4.09 -14.23
CA LEU A 601 12.67 4.68 -12.92
C LEU A 601 12.92 3.69 -11.76
N SER A 602 12.51 2.43 -11.91
CA SER A 602 12.75 1.41 -10.90
C SER A 602 14.25 1.12 -10.72
N ASP A 603 15.03 1.08 -11.81
CA ASP A 603 16.49 0.88 -11.76
C ASP A 603 17.19 2.09 -11.09
N MET A 604 16.60 3.29 -11.23
CA MET A 604 17.03 4.50 -10.52
C MET A 604 16.57 4.53 -9.05
N SER A 605 15.89 3.50 -8.54
CA SER A 605 15.25 3.48 -7.21
C SER A 605 14.27 4.63 -7.01
N TYR A 606 13.41 4.83 -8.01
CA TYR A 606 12.34 5.82 -8.01
C TYR A 606 10.96 5.17 -8.08
N VAL A 607 10.05 5.63 -7.21
CA VAL A 607 8.64 5.18 -7.19
C VAL A 607 7.75 6.35 -7.62
N HIS A 608 6.98 6.14 -8.69
CA HIS A 608 6.14 7.16 -9.32
C HIS A 608 4.85 7.45 -8.55
N ARG A 609 4.17 6.43 -8.00
CA ARG A 609 2.98 6.54 -7.12
C ARG A 609 1.68 7.03 -7.78
N ASP A 610 1.76 7.69 -8.92
CA ASP A 610 0.61 8.13 -9.72
C ASP A 610 0.77 7.77 -11.21
N LEU A 611 1.20 6.54 -11.49
CA LEU A 611 1.25 6.05 -12.86
C LEU A 611 -0.18 5.78 -13.38
N ALA A 612 -0.58 6.52 -14.41
CA ALA A 612 -1.88 6.42 -15.08
C ALA A 612 -1.77 6.93 -16.52
N ALA A 613 -2.68 6.53 -17.42
CA ALA A 613 -2.63 6.95 -18.83
C ALA A 613 -2.70 8.49 -19.00
N ARG A 614 -3.40 9.21 -18.11
CA ARG A 614 -3.44 10.69 -18.08
C ARG A 614 -2.08 11.35 -17.82
N ASN A 615 -1.13 10.61 -17.23
CA ASN A 615 0.22 11.07 -16.91
C ASN A 615 1.25 10.54 -17.92
N ILE A 616 0.80 9.91 -19.02
CA ILE A 616 1.63 9.54 -20.16
C ILE A 616 1.38 10.53 -21.28
N LEU A 617 2.45 11.09 -21.84
CA LEU A 617 2.37 12.00 -22.98
C LEU A 617 2.78 11.31 -24.28
N VAL A 618 2.17 11.71 -25.38
CA VAL A 618 2.36 11.13 -26.72
C VAL A 618 2.87 12.20 -27.69
N ASN A 619 3.91 11.89 -28.45
CA ASN A 619 4.41 12.78 -29.50
C ASN A 619 3.83 12.40 -30.88
N ASN A 620 4.19 13.18 -31.90
CA ASN A 620 3.76 12.96 -33.28
C ASN A 620 4.19 11.60 -33.90
N THR A 621 5.22 10.94 -33.37
CA THR A 621 5.67 9.60 -33.80
C THR A 621 5.06 8.47 -32.95
N LEU A 622 4.06 8.78 -32.11
CA LEU A 622 3.39 7.85 -31.19
C LEU A 622 4.29 7.29 -30.09
N GLU A 623 5.43 7.91 -29.82
CA GLU A 623 6.24 7.56 -28.66
C GLU A 623 5.57 8.04 -27.37
N CYS A 624 5.40 7.11 -26.43
CA CYS A 624 4.83 7.38 -25.12
C CYS A 624 5.93 7.69 -24.10
N LYS A 625 5.74 8.75 -23.31
CA LYS A 625 6.67 9.17 -22.26
C LYS A 625 5.96 9.36 -20.93
N VAL A 626 6.53 8.78 -19.88
CA VAL A 626 6.05 8.95 -18.50
C VAL A 626 6.34 10.38 -18.04
N SER A 627 5.36 11.01 -17.40
CA SER A 627 5.41 12.40 -16.92
C SER A 627 4.68 12.55 -15.57
N ASP A 628 4.64 13.77 -15.05
CA ASP A 628 3.98 14.15 -13.79
C ASP A 628 4.57 13.49 -12.53
N PHE A 629 5.65 14.11 -12.04
CA PHE A 629 6.39 13.64 -10.87
C PHE A 629 5.97 14.32 -9.56
N GLY A 630 4.89 15.11 -9.56
CA GLY A 630 4.49 15.99 -8.46
C GLY A 630 4.09 15.31 -7.14
N LEU A 631 3.89 14.00 -7.11
CA LEU A 631 3.51 13.21 -5.92
C LEU A 631 4.62 12.26 -5.40
N SER A 632 5.82 12.34 -5.98
CA SER A 632 6.85 11.29 -5.87
C SER A 632 7.88 11.55 -4.76
N ARG A 633 8.46 10.48 -4.17
CA ARG A 633 9.51 10.54 -3.11
C ARG A 633 10.40 9.28 -3.10
N VAL A 634 11.54 9.31 -2.38
CA VAL A 634 12.70 8.39 -2.54
C VAL A 634 12.70 7.17 -1.61
N LEU A 635 13.14 6.05 -2.20
CA LEU A 635 14.19 5.11 -1.73
C LEU A 635 15.06 5.38 -0.46
N GLU A 636 14.63 5.52 0.81
CA GLU A 636 15.57 5.32 1.95
C GLU A 636 16.14 3.88 1.99
N ASP A 637 17.45 3.75 2.23
CA ASP A 637 18.25 2.51 2.25
C ASP A 637 17.83 1.54 3.38
N ASN A 638 16.71 0.85 3.19
CA ASN A 638 16.25 -0.25 4.01
C ASN A 638 16.09 -1.50 3.11
N PRO A 639 16.51 -2.72 3.51
CA PRO A 639 16.53 -3.90 2.64
C PRO A 639 15.18 -4.31 2.03
N GLU A 640 14.07 -3.78 2.56
CA GLU A 640 12.70 -4.05 2.09
C GLU A 640 12.07 -2.93 1.25
N GLY A 641 12.73 -1.78 1.05
CA GLY A 641 12.26 -0.68 0.19
C GLY A 641 10.82 -0.19 0.46
N THR A 642 10.38 -0.12 1.73
CA THR A 642 8.98 0.12 2.10
C THR A 642 8.78 1.48 2.78
N TYR A 643 7.79 2.29 2.35
CA TYR A 643 7.44 3.59 2.96
C TYR A 643 6.05 3.63 3.61
N THR A 644 5.81 4.61 4.49
CA THR A 644 4.48 5.03 4.97
C THR A 644 4.38 6.56 4.89
N THR A 645 3.37 7.13 4.22
CA THR A 645 3.27 8.60 4.02
C THR A 645 2.27 9.30 4.95
N SER A 646 2.52 10.57 5.29
CA SER A 646 1.57 11.45 5.99
C SER A 646 1.00 12.50 5.02
N GLY A 647 -0.26 12.37 4.61
CA GLY A 647 -1.01 13.35 3.79
C GLY A 647 -0.85 13.27 2.26
N GLY A 648 -1.95 13.40 1.51
CA GLY A 648 -2.04 13.34 0.04
C GLY A 648 -3.30 12.59 -0.46
N LYS A 649 -3.93 13.05 -1.56
CA LYS A 649 -5.09 12.38 -2.19
C LYS A 649 -4.58 11.20 -3.03
N ILE A 650 -4.93 9.97 -2.67
CA ILE A 650 -4.48 8.75 -3.36
C ILE A 650 -5.40 8.47 -4.56
N PRO A 651 -4.87 8.19 -5.77
CA PRO A 651 -5.64 7.82 -6.96
C PRO A 651 -6.12 6.36 -6.87
N ILE A 652 -7.13 6.11 -6.02
CA ILE A 652 -7.60 4.78 -5.59
C ILE A 652 -7.66 3.72 -6.71
N ARG A 653 -8.17 4.06 -7.89
CA ARG A 653 -8.38 3.08 -8.99
C ARG A 653 -7.10 2.57 -9.64
N TRP A 654 -6.00 3.30 -9.50
CA TRP A 654 -4.68 2.93 -10.01
C TRP A 654 -3.78 2.38 -8.91
N THR A 655 -4.15 2.53 -7.64
CA THR A 655 -3.25 2.26 -6.51
C THR A 655 -3.37 0.81 -6.03
N ALA A 656 -2.24 0.18 -5.74
CA ALA A 656 -2.17 -1.18 -5.21
C ALA A 656 -2.82 -1.31 -3.81
N PRO A 657 -3.36 -2.49 -3.44
CA PRO A 657 -4.06 -2.69 -2.16
C PRO A 657 -3.20 -2.33 -0.94
N GLU A 658 -1.92 -2.72 -0.93
CA GLU A 658 -0.99 -2.44 0.16
C GLU A 658 -0.63 -0.95 0.28
N ALA A 659 -0.64 -0.24 -0.85
CA ALA A 659 -0.41 1.20 -0.89
C ALA A 659 -1.65 1.99 -0.46
N ILE A 660 -2.87 1.47 -0.68
CA ILE A 660 -4.10 2.05 -0.14
C ILE A 660 -4.20 1.83 1.37
N ALA A 661 -4.04 0.58 1.82
CA ALA A 661 -4.28 0.19 3.21
C ALA A 661 -3.18 0.69 4.16
N TYR A 662 -1.92 0.51 3.78
CA TYR A 662 -0.77 0.75 4.66
C TYR A 662 0.13 1.88 4.18
N ARG A 663 -0.22 2.55 3.07
CA ARG A 663 0.61 3.57 2.42
C ARG A 663 2.01 3.08 2.02
N LYS A 664 2.13 1.78 1.75
CA LYS A 664 3.35 1.10 1.28
C LYS A 664 3.52 1.22 -0.23
N PHE A 665 4.19 2.28 -0.68
CA PHE A 665 4.52 2.52 -2.08
C PHE A 665 5.90 1.94 -2.43
N THR A 666 5.98 1.16 -3.50
CA THR A 666 7.18 0.47 -3.99
C THR A 666 7.14 0.35 -5.52
N SER A 667 8.24 -0.07 -6.17
CA SER A 667 8.19 -0.41 -7.61
C SER A 667 7.12 -1.46 -7.92
N ALA A 668 6.84 -2.39 -7.00
CA ALA A 668 5.78 -3.39 -7.16
C ALA A 668 4.36 -2.79 -7.08
N SER A 669 4.17 -1.68 -6.36
CA SER A 669 2.89 -0.95 -6.42
C SER A 669 2.76 -0.16 -7.73
N ASP A 670 3.85 0.32 -8.31
CA ASP A 670 3.81 0.92 -9.65
C ASP A 670 3.56 -0.12 -10.75
N VAL A 671 4.00 -1.37 -10.56
CA VAL A 671 3.63 -2.50 -11.45
C VAL A 671 2.11 -2.72 -11.45
N TRP A 672 1.45 -2.62 -10.30
CA TRP A 672 -0.01 -2.67 -10.23
C TRP A 672 -0.64 -1.54 -11.04
N SER A 673 -0.17 -0.31 -10.83
CA SER A 673 -0.61 0.87 -11.58
C SER A 673 -0.40 0.69 -13.08
N PHE A 674 0.74 0.09 -13.48
CA PHE A 674 1.02 -0.24 -14.87
C PHE A 674 0.02 -1.26 -15.44
N GLY A 675 -0.39 -2.27 -14.67
CA GLY A 675 -1.47 -3.17 -15.07
C GLY A 675 -2.79 -2.43 -15.36
N ILE A 676 -3.10 -1.40 -14.57
CA ILE A 676 -4.26 -0.52 -14.84
C ILE A 676 -4.03 0.32 -16.10
N VAL A 677 -2.82 0.85 -16.34
CA VAL A 677 -2.48 1.55 -17.59
C VAL A 677 -2.60 0.63 -18.81
N MET A 678 -2.15 -0.63 -18.70
CA MET A 678 -2.36 -1.65 -19.74
C MET A 678 -3.84 -1.80 -20.07
N TRP A 679 -4.68 -1.86 -19.04
CA TRP A 679 -6.14 -1.92 -19.21
C TRP A 679 -6.68 -0.64 -19.88
N GLU A 680 -6.29 0.55 -19.44
CA GLU A 680 -6.69 1.83 -20.05
C GLU A 680 -6.31 1.88 -21.54
N VAL A 681 -5.08 1.47 -21.89
CA VAL A 681 -4.62 1.51 -23.29
C VAL A 681 -5.39 0.55 -24.17
N MET A 682 -5.55 -0.70 -23.73
CA MET A 682 -6.31 -1.71 -24.46
C MET A 682 -7.82 -1.40 -24.50
N ALA A 683 -8.32 -0.56 -23.59
CA ALA A 683 -9.69 -0.08 -23.56
C ALA A 683 -9.85 1.35 -24.11
N PHE A 684 -8.87 1.85 -24.88
CA PHE A 684 -8.91 3.17 -25.53
C PHE A 684 -9.24 4.34 -24.58
N GLY A 685 -8.64 4.33 -23.39
CA GLY A 685 -8.76 5.39 -22.39
C GLY A 685 -10.01 5.30 -21.50
N GLU A 686 -10.78 4.21 -21.55
CA GLU A 686 -11.91 4.02 -20.64
C GLU A 686 -11.51 4.20 -19.17
N ARG A 687 -12.43 4.73 -18.36
CA ARG A 687 -12.19 4.96 -16.94
C ARG A 687 -12.20 3.62 -16.18
N PRO A 688 -11.12 3.21 -15.49
CA PRO A 688 -11.12 1.97 -14.72
C PRO A 688 -12.25 1.92 -13.67
N TYR A 689 -12.98 0.80 -13.61
CA TYR A 689 -14.11 0.58 -12.70
C TYR A 689 -15.22 1.65 -12.82
N TRP A 690 -15.54 2.09 -14.04
CA TRP A 690 -16.32 3.29 -14.36
C TRP A 690 -17.66 3.44 -13.62
N ASP A 691 -18.34 2.34 -13.30
CA ASP A 691 -19.64 2.31 -12.63
C ASP A 691 -19.58 2.15 -11.10
N MET A 692 -18.37 2.06 -10.55
CA MET A 692 -18.12 1.90 -9.13
C MET A 692 -17.59 3.21 -8.54
N SER A 693 -18.03 3.57 -7.35
CA SER A 693 -17.42 4.57 -6.48
C SER A 693 -16.01 4.12 -6.03
N ASN A 694 -15.18 5.05 -5.56
CA ASN A 694 -13.85 4.68 -5.04
C ASN A 694 -13.95 3.70 -3.84
N HIS A 695 -15.05 3.76 -3.08
CA HIS A 695 -15.33 2.84 -1.98
C HIS A 695 -15.57 1.41 -2.49
N GLU A 696 -16.47 1.25 -3.48
CA GLU A 696 -16.74 -0.04 -4.10
C GLU A 696 -15.49 -0.63 -4.75
N VAL A 697 -14.64 0.19 -5.36
CA VAL A 697 -13.36 -0.24 -5.94
C VAL A 697 -12.43 -0.82 -4.87
N MET A 698 -12.29 -0.14 -3.72
CA MET A 698 -11.47 -0.65 -2.62
C MET A 698 -12.00 -1.99 -2.08
N LYS A 699 -13.32 -2.12 -1.92
CA LYS A 699 -13.96 -3.37 -1.49
C LYS A 699 -13.69 -4.49 -2.49
N ALA A 700 -13.95 -4.25 -3.77
CA ALA A 700 -13.79 -5.23 -4.83
C ALA A 700 -12.34 -5.72 -4.95
N ILE A 701 -11.36 -4.81 -4.95
CA ILE A 701 -9.94 -5.17 -5.01
C ILE A 701 -9.53 -6.07 -3.84
N ASN A 702 -10.01 -5.78 -2.61
CA ASN A 702 -9.75 -6.58 -1.41
C ASN A 702 -10.43 -7.96 -1.45
N GLU A 703 -11.60 -8.06 -2.10
CA GLU A 703 -12.30 -9.33 -2.37
C GLU A 703 -11.75 -10.06 -3.60
N ALA A 704 -10.53 -9.71 -4.04
CA ALA A 704 -9.84 -10.28 -5.19
C ALA A 704 -10.52 -10.04 -6.56
N PHE A 705 -11.52 -9.16 -6.65
CA PHE A 705 -12.08 -8.75 -7.93
C PHE A 705 -11.05 -7.98 -8.76
N ARG A 706 -11.04 -8.22 -10.08
CA ARG A 706 -10.16 -7.57 -11.05
C ARG A 706 -10.97 -7.11 -12.26
N LEU A 707 -10.45 -6.12 -12.98
CA LEU A 707 -11.09 -5.65 -14.21
C LEU A 707 -11.17 -6.77 -15.24
N PRO A 708 -12.30 -6.90 -15.96
CA PRO A 708 -12.44 -7.85 -17.05
C PRO A 708 -11.54 -7.47 -18.23
N ALA A 709 -11.25 -8.44 -19.10
CA ALA A 709 -10.51 -8.17 -20.33
C ALA A 709 -11.21 -7.10 -21.19
N PRO A 710 -10.49 -6.10 -21.72
CA PRO A 710 -11.02 -5.21 -22.74
C PRO A 710 -11.44 -5.99 -23.99
N MET A 711 -12.39 -5.44 -24.76
CA MET A 711 -12.82 -6.03 -26.03
C MET A 711 -11.63 -6.16 -26.99
N ASP A 712 -11.57 -7.27 -27.71
CA ASP A 712 -10.49 -7.59 -28.66
C ASP A 712 -9.08 -7.57 -28.05
N CYS A 713 -8.98 -7.71 -26.72
CA CYS A 713 -7.71 -7.77 -26.01
C CYS A 713 -7.05 -9.14 -26.22
N PRO A 714 -5.79 -9.21 -26.67
CA PRO A 714 -5.06 -10.47 -26.77
C PRO A 714 -4.90 -11.16 -25.40
N SER A 715 -5.10 -12.48 -25.35
CA SER A 715 -5.05 -13.26 -24.10
C SER A 715 -3.74 -13.07 -23.35
N THR A 716 -2.63 -13.04 -24.09
CA THR A 716 -1.28 -12.88 -23.55
C THR A 716 -1.09 -11.53 -22.86
N VAL A 717 -1.71 -10.46 -23.37
CA VAL A 717 -1.66 -9.13 -22.78
C VAL A 717 -2.52 -9.08 -21.52
N TYR A 718 -3.73 -9.65 -21.55
CA TYR A 718 -4.61 -9.69 -20.36
C TYR A 718 -4.03 -10.54 -19.23
N GLN A 719 -3.41 -11.69 -19.54
CA GLN A 719 -2.71 -12.50 -18.54
C GLN A 719 -1.58 -11.72 -17.86
N LEU A 720 -0.84 -10.90 -18.61
CA LEU A 720 0.15 -10.00 -18.01
C LEU A 720 -0.51 -8.96 -17.08
N MET A 721 -1.68 -8.40 -17.43
CA MET A 721 -2.43 -7.52 -16.53
C MET A 721 -2.78 -8.22 -15.20
N LEU A 722 -3.27 -9.47 -15.28
CA LEU A 722 -3.59 -10.27 -14.09
C LEU A 722 -2.36 -10.56 -13.22
N GLN A 723 -1.19 -10.81 -13.84
CA GLN A 723 0.08 -10.96 -13.12
C GLN A 723 0.48 -9.67 -12.39
N CYS A 724 0.27 -8.51 -13.02
CA CYS A 724 0.50 -7.21 -12.39
C CYS A 724 -0.45 -6.95 -11.20
N TRP A 725 -1.66 -7.54 -11.21
CA TRP A 725 -2.66 -7.39 -10.16
C TRP A 725 -2.70 -8.52 -9.12
N LEU A 726 -1.63 -9.30 -9.00
CA LEU A 726 -1.51 -10.27 -7.92
C LEU A 726 -1.57 -9.57 -6.55
N GLN A 727 -2.34 -10.15 -5.63
CA GLN A 727 -2.57 -9.59 -4.30
C GLN A 727 -1.24 -9.45 -3.53
N ASP A 728 -0.42 -10.50 -3.57
CA ASP A 728 0.93 -10.50 -3.02
C ASP A 728 1.89 -9.73 -3.94
N ARG A 729 2.42 -8.61 -3.43
CA ARG A 729 3.34 -7.72 -4.16
C ARG A 729 4.62 -8.42 -4.61
N SER A 730 5.08 -9.44 -3.88
CA SER A 730 6.33 -10.15 -4.18
C SER A 730 6.23 -11.06 -5.41
N LYS A 731 5.01 -11.43 -5.79
CA LYS A 731 4.73 -12.30 -6.94
C LYS A 731 4.49 -11.55 -8.24
N ARG A 732 4.38 -10.22 -8.18
CA ARG A 732 4.20 -9.38 -9.37
C ARG A 732 5.50 -9.37 -10.19
N PRO A 733 5.43 -9.37 -11.53
CA PRO A 733 6.63 -9.29 -12.37
C PRO A 733 7.35 -7.96 -12.16
N ARG A 734 8.68 -7.94 -12.30
CA ARG A 734 9.42 -6.66 -12.30
C ARG A 734 9.28 -6.00 -13.67
N PHE A 735 9.47 -4.67 -13.73
CA PHE A 735 9.40 -3.95 -15.00
C PHE A 735 10.37 -4.49 -16.07
N GLY A 736 11.54 -5.01 -15.68
CA GLY A 736 12.44 -5.71 -16.60
C GLY A 736 11.81 -6.95 -17.25
N ASP A 737 11.06 -7.74 -16.46
CA ASP A 737 10.36 -8.93 -16.95
C ASP A 737 9.21 -8.55 -17.89
N ILE A 738 8.48 -7.48 -17.54
CA ILE A 738 7.39 -6.91 -18.35
C ILE A 738 7.91 -6.45 -19.73
N VAL A 739 8.99 -5.67 -19.77
CA VAL A 739 9.60 -5.20 -21.02
C VAL A 739 10.01 -6.37 -21.90
N ASN A 740 10.66 -7.38 -21.32
CA ASN A 740 11.07 -8.59 -22.04
C ASN A 740 9.89 -9.36 -22.63
N LEU A 741 8.77 -9.43 -21.90
CA LEU A 741 7.57 -10.09 -22.40
C LEU A 741 6.92 -9.30 -23.54
N LEU A 742 6.77 -7.98 -23.41
CA LEU A 742 6.21 -7.13 -24.46
C LEU A 742 7.09 -7.14 -25.72
N ASP A 743 8.42 -7.13 -25.57
CA ASP A 743 9.35 -7.27 -26.70
C ASP A 743 9.18 -8.60 -27.44
N LYS A 744 8.92 -9.71 -26.74
CA LYS A 744 8.63 -11.01 -27.37
C LYS A 744 7.32 -10.96 -28.16
N LEU A 745 6.28 -10.33 -27.62
CA LEU A 745 5.00 -10.17 -28.31
C LEU A 745 5.14 -9.31 -29.58
N LEU A 746 5.93 -8.24 -29.53
CA LEU A 746 6.20 -7.38 -30.70
C LEU A 746 7.03 -8.09 -31.78
N ARG A 747 7.93 -9.02 -31.41
CA ARG A 747 8.67 -9.84 -32.39
C ARG A 747 7.83 -10.94 -33.04
N SER A 748 6.75 -11.35 -32.40
CA SER A 748 5.86 -12.43 -32.85
C SER A 748 4.40 -11.98 -32.86
N PRO A 749 3.96 -11.16 -33.83
CA PRO A 749 2.62 -10.58 -33.86
C PRO A 749 1.49 -11.62 -33.90
N ASP A 750 1.76 -12.83 -34.38
CA ASP A 750 0.80 -13.94 -34.37
C ASP A 750 0.32 -14.31 -32.96
N SER A 751 1.16 -14.10 -31.94
CA SER A 751 0.81 -14.31 -30.53
C SER A 751 -0.27 -13.35 -30.00
N LEU A 752 -0.56 -12.27 -30.75
CA LEU A 752 -1.61 -11.30 -30.44
C LEU A 752 -2.96 -11.65 -31.10
N LYS A 753 -3.03 -12.67 -31.96
CA LYS A 753 -4.26 -13.08 -32.64
C LYS A 753 -5.24 -13.82 -31.74
N THR A 754 -4.73 -14.50 -30.71
CA THR A 754 -5.58 -15.20 -29.74
C THR A 754 -6.16 -14.16 -28.79
N ILE A 755 -7.47 -13.96 -28.86
CA ILE A 755 -8.21 -13.03 -28.00
C ILE A 755 -8.53 -13.71 -26.67
N ALA A 756 -8.47 -12.94 -25.58
CA ALA A 756 -8.74 -13.44 -24.24
C ALA A 756 -10.16 -14.00 -24.16
N ASP A 757 -10.28 -15.32 -23.99
CA ASP A 757 -11.56 -15.92 -23.62
C ASP A 757 -11.97 -15.44 -22.22
N PHE A 758 -13.25 -15.14 -22.10
CA PHE A 758 -13.85 -14.70 -20.86
C PHE A 758 -14.02 -15.91 -19.93
N ASP A 759 -13.27 -15.98 -18.81
CA ASP A 759 -13.60 -16.89 -17.71
C ASP A 759 -14.56 -16.17 -16.73
N PRO A 760 -15.87 -16.47 -16.76
CA PRO A 760 -16.83 -15.87 -15.85
C PRO A 760 -16.46 -16.06 -14.38
N ARG A 761 -15.66 -17.08 -14.01
CA ARG A 761 -15.27 -17.33 -12.61
C ARG A 761 -14.13 -16.42 -12.14
N ILE A 762 -13.35 -15.84 -13.05
CA ILE A 762 -12.21 -14.95 -12.75
C ILE A 762 -12.64 -13.47 -12.85
N SER A 763 -13.68 -13.15 -13.63
CA SER A 763 -14.18 -11.78 -13.85
C SER A 763 -15.59 -11.47 -13.31
N ILE A 764 -16.38 -12.44 -12.84
CA ILE A 764 -17.74 -12.19 -12.32
C ILE A 764 -17.81 -12.38 -10.80
N ARG A 765 -17.77 -11.24 -10.10
CA ARG A 765 -18.81 -10.88 -9.13
C ARG A 765 -19.54 -9.63 -9.62
N LEU A 766 -19.91 -9.59 -10.90
CA LEU A 766 -20.90 -8.62 -11.39
C LEU A 766 -22.29 -9.04 -10.89
N PRO A 767 -23.25 -8.10 -10.74
CA PRO A 767 -24.57 -8.38 -10.16
C PRO A 767 -25.23 -9.53 -10.92
N SER A 768 -25.69 -10.52 -10.15
CA SER A 768 -26.45 -11.71 -10.48
C SER A 768 -26.62 -12.06 -11.97
N THR A 769 -26.02 -13.18 -12.42
CA THR A 769 -26.31 -13.80 -13.75
C THR A 769 -27.68 -14.45 -13.83
N SER A 770 -28.53 -14.21 -12.82
CA SER A 770 -29.86 -14.76 -12.61
C SER A 770 -30.68 -13.72 -11.83
N GLY A 771 -32.01 -13.78 -11.90
CA GLY A 771 -32.90 -12.93 -11.10
C GLY A 771 -32.66 -13.08 -9.60
N SER A 772 -33.38 -12.31 -8.78
CA SER A 772 -33.22 -12.24 -7.31
C SER A 772 -33.17 -13.60 -6.59
N ASP A 773 -33.74 -14.64 -7.21
CA ASP A 773 -33.96 -15.96 -6.63
C ASP A 773 -33.15 -17.08 -7.33
N GLY A 774 -32.24 -16.74 -8.25
CA GLY A 774 -31.49 -17.73 -9.06
C GLY A 774 -32.24 -18.25 -10.29
N SER A 775 -33.42 -17.71 -10.60
CA SER A 775 -34.19 -18.02 -11.82
C SER A 775 -33.74 -17.19 -13.04
N PRO A 776 -34.00 -17.63 -14.29
CA PRO A 776 -33.77 -16.81 -15.49
C PRO A 776 -34.55 -15.49 -15.44
N PHE A 777 -34.00 -14.41 -16.02
CA PHE A 777 -34.67 -13.11 -16.10
C PHE A 777 -36.02 -13.20 -16.81
N ARG A 778 -37.06 -12.56 -16.27
CA ARG A 778 -38.44 -12.65 -16.79
C ARG A 778 -38.71 -11.65 -17.91
N SER A 779 -37.90 -10.59 -18.02
CA SER A 779 -38.00 -9.60 -19.09
C SER A 779 -36.65 -8.98 -19.46
N VAL A 780 -36.57 -8.42 -20.67
CA VAL A 780 -35.40 -7.65 -21.14
C VAL A 780 -35.16 -6.42 -20.26
N SER A 781 -36.21 -5.79 -19.73
CA SER A 781 -36.10 -4.60 -18.88
C SER A 781 -35.49 -4.93 -17.52
N GLU A 782 -35.95 -6.01 -16.87
CA GLU A 782 -35.38 -6.54 -15.63
C GLU A 782 -33.91 -6.92 -15.79
N TRP A 783 -33.58 -7.59 -16.90
CA TRP A 783 -32.21 -7.91 -17.23
C TRP A 783 -31.35 -6.65 -17.41
N LEU A 784 -31.80 -5.68 -18.22
CA LEU A 784 -31.08 -4.42 -18.42
C LEU A 784 -30.90 -3.67 -17.10
N GLU A 785 -31.90 -3.65 -16.22
CA GLU A 785 -31.80 -3.04 -14.90
C GLU A 785 -30.78 -3.74 -14.00
N SER A 786 -30.73 -5.08 -14.02
CA SER A 786 -29.74 -5.86 -13.26
C SER A 786 -28.29 -5.51 -13.62
N ILE A 787 -28.05 -5.20 -14.89
CA ILE A 787 -26.75 -4.73 -15.37
C ILE A 787 -26.66 -3.20 -15.43
N LYS A 788 -27.56 -2.46 -14.78
CA LYS A 788 -27.57 -0.98 -14.75
C LYS A 788 -27.54 -0.33 -16.14
N MET A 789 -28.20 -0.96 -17.11
CA MET A 789 -28.36 -0.53 -18.50
C MET A 789 -29.83 -0.22 -18.85
N SER A 790 -30.68 0.04 -17.85
CA SER A 790 -32.12 0.32 -18.03
C SER A 790 -32.40 1.50 -18.97
N GLN A 791 -31.45 2.43 -19.13
CA GLN A 791 -31.53 3.53 -20.10
C GLN A 791 -31.66 3.09 -21.56
N TYR A 792 -31.33 1.84 -21.89
CA TYR A 792 -31.49 1.29 -23.24
C TYR A 792 -32.79 0.49 -23.41
N SER A 793 -33.67 0.41 -22.41
CA SER A 793 -34.89 -0.40 -22.48
C SER A 793 -35.79 -0.03 -23.65
N GLU A 794 -35.95 1.26 -23.96
CA GLU A 794 -36.71 1.74 -25.12
C GLU A 794 -36.03 1.36 -26.44
N ASN A 795 -34.69 1.47 -26.52
CA ASN A 795 -33.92 1.10 -27.70
C ASN A 795 -34.08 -0.39 -28.07
N PHE A 796 -34.02 -1.27 -27.08
CA PHE A 796 -34.23 -2.71 -27.27
C PHE A 796 -35.67 -3.00 -27.72
N THR A 797 -36.65 -2.32 -27.12
CA THR A 797 -38.07 -2.47 -27.47
C THR A 797 -38.36 -2.00 -28.90
N CYS A 798 -37.85 -0.83 -29.29
CA CYS A 798 -37.99 -0.28 -30.65
C CYS A 798 -37.30 -1.14 -31.72
N ALA A 799 -36.25 -1.88 -31.36
CA ALA A 799 -35.58 -2.82 -32.24
C ALA A 799 -36.25 -4.21 -32.30
N GLY A 800 -37.38 -4.42 -31.61
CA GLY A 800 -38.08 -5.70 -31.57
C GLY A 800 -37.45 -6.75 -30.63
N VAL A 801 -36.48 -6.37 -29.80
CA VAL A 801 -35.83 -7.24 -28.82
C VAL A 801 -36.61 -7.16 -27.51
N VAL A 802 -37.72 -7.90 -27.44
CA VAL A 802 -38.67 -7.85 -26.30
C VAL A 802 -38.66 -9.10 -25.41
N THR A 803 -37.98 -10.19 -25.82
CA THR A 803 -37.85 -11.43 -25.04
C THR A 803 -36.38 -11.74 -24.73
N MET A 804 -36.13 -12.50 -23.65
CA MET A 804 -34.77 -12.94 -23.31
C MET A 804 -34.18 -13.90 -24.36
N ASP A 805 -35.01 -14.66 -25.09
CA ASP A 805 -34.55 -15.48 -26.21
C ASP A 805 -34.00 -14.64 -27.36
N HIS A 806 -34.61 -13.48 -27.65
CA HIS A 806 -34.08 -12.55 -28.64
C HIS A 806 -32.73 -11.99 -28.17
N VAL A 807 -32.63 -11.62 -26.89
CA VAL A 807 -31.38 -11.14 -26.27
C VAL A 807 -30.25 -12.18 -26.39
N LEU A 808 -30.55 -13.46 -26.11
CA LEU A 808 -29.58 -14.56 -26.23
C LEU A 808 -29.09 -14.81 -27.67
N GLN A 809 -29.80 -14.34 -28.69
CA GLN A 809 -29.39 -14.48 -30.09
C GLN A 809 -28.61 -13.26 -30.62
N MET A 810 -28.58 -12.16 -29.89
CA MET A 810 -27.89 -10.94 -30.33
C MET A 810 -26.37 -11.14 -30.43
N LYS A 811 -25.81 -10.46 -31.44
CA LYS A 811 -24.38 -10.26 -31.66
C LYS A 811 -23.99 -8.82 -31.31
N ASN A 812 -22.69 -8.57 -31.19
CA ASN A 812 -22.17 -7.23 -30.88
C ASN A 812 -22.60 -6.17 -31.90
N GLU A 813 -22.75 -6.55 -33.17
CA GLU A 813 -23.24 -5.67 -34.24
C GLU A 813 -24.69 -5.25 -34.01
N ASP A 814 -25.54 -6.16 -33.53
CA ASP A 814 -26.94 -5.87 -33.21
C ASP A 814 -27.03 -4.85 -32.06
N ILE A 815 -26.19 -5.00 -31.04
CA ILE A 815 -26.11 -4.08 -29.89
C ILE A 815 -25.67 -2.66 -30.35
N LYS A 816 -24.78 -2.56 -31.34
CA LYS A 816 -24.42 -1.26 -31.96
C LYS A 816 -25.61 -0.66 -32.70
N ASN A 817 -26.29 -1.48 -33.50
CA ASN A 817 -27.38 -1.06 -34.38
C ASN A 817 -28.61 -0.56 -33.63
N ILE A 818 -28.88 -1.07 -32.42
CA ILE A 818 -29.97 -0.59 -31.55
C ILE A 818 -29.66 0.77 -30.88
N GLY A 819 -28.47 1.33 -31.06
CA GLY A 819 -28.13 2.66 -30.56
C GLY A 819 -27.28 2.69 -29.29
N VAL A 820 -26.72 1.56 -28.85
CA VAL A 820 -25.71 1.55 -27.78
C VAL A 820 -24.36 2.01 -28.35
N ARG A 821 -24.07 3.31 -28.22
CA ARG A 821 -22.86 3.93 -28.78
C ARG A 821 -21.67 3.97 -27.82
N LEU A 822 -21.91 3.88 -26.52
CA LEU A 822 -20.84 3.92 -25.52
C LEU A 822 -20.13 2.56 -25.46
N PRO A 823 -18.82 2.46 -25.73
CA PRO A 823 -18.11 1.18 -25.79
C PRO A 823 -18.24 0.36 -24.50
N GLY A 824 -18.15 1.00 -23.33
CA GLY A 824 -18.32 0.34 -22.04
C GLY A 824 -19.74 -0.20 -21.78
N HIS A 825 -20.77 0.47 -22.29
CA HIS A 825 -22.15 -0.02 -22.20
C HIS A 825 -22.38 -1.18 -23.16
N LEU A 826 -21.86 -1.06 -24.38
CA LEU A 826 -21.91 -2.12 -25.37
C LEU A 826 -21.24 -3.38 -24.86
N LYS A 827 -20.03 -3.24 -24.28
CA LYS A 827 -19.30 -4.31 -23.63
C LYS A 827 -20.10 -4.91 -22.47
N ARG A 828 -20.66 -4.10 -21.57
CA ARG A 828 -21.44 -4.60 -20.42
C ARG A 828 -22.66 -5.42 -20.85
N ILE A 829 -23.38 -4.95 -21.86
CA ILE A 829 -24.53 -5.65 -22.43
C ILE A 829 -24.05 -6.94 -23.11
N ALA A 830 -23.06 -6.86 -24.00
CA ALA A 830 -22.51 -8.03 -24.69
C ALA A 830 -21.98 -9.11 -23.72
N TYR A 831 -21.26 -8.70 -22.67
CA TYR A 831 -20.74 -9.60 -21.63
C TYR A 831 -21.84 -10.26 -20.81
N SER A 832 -22.91 -9.53 -20.51
CA SER A 832 -24.07 -10.11 -19.81
C SER A 832 -24.82 -11.13 -20.67
N ILE A 833 -24.99 -10.85 -21.97
CA ILE A 833 -25.59 -11.79 -22.92
C ILE A 833 -24.76 -13.08 -23.00
N LEU A 834 -23.43 -12.98 -23.06
CA LEU A 834 -22.53 -14.14 -23.07
C LEU A 834 -22.64 -14.97 -21.78
N GLY A 835 -22.65 -14.31 -20.61
CA GLY A 835 -22.83 -15.00 -19.32
C GLY A 835 -24.17 -15.73 -19.20
N LEU A 836 -25.22 -15.19 -19.82
CA LEU A 836 -26.53 -15.85 -19.88
C LEU A 836 -26.55 -17.09 -20.79
N LYS A 837 -25.81 -17.11 -21.90
CA LYS A 837 -25.72 -18.29 -22.81
C LYS A 837 -25.04 -19.50 -22.16
N ASP A 838 -24.09 -19.26 -21.27
CA ASP A 838 -23.31 -20.31 -20.60
C ASP A 838 -24.13 -21.05 -19.51
N GLN A 839 -25.06 -20.36 -18.85
CA GLN A 839 -26.01 -20.97 -17.91
C GLN A 839 -27.04 -21.88 -18.60
N THR A 840 -27.52 -21.53 -19.79
CA THR A 840 -28.49 -22.36 -20.53
C THR A 840 -27.86 -23.65 -21.07
N SER A 841 -26.54 -23.63 -21.31
CA SER A 841 -25.80 -24.77 -21.86
C SER A 841 -25.50 -25.86 -20.82
N THR A 842 -25.49 -25.53 -19.53
CA THR A 842 -25.26 -26.49 -18.43
C THR A 842 -26.54 -27.21 -17.98
N LEU A 843 -27.72 -26.73 -18.38
CA LEU A 843 -29.03 -27.34 -18.09
C LEU A 843 -29.43 -28.48 -19.04
N SER A 844 -28.69 -28.73 -20.13
CA SER A 844 -29.03 -29.73 -21.15
C SER A 844 -28.43 -31.13 -20.91
N VAL A 845 -27.64 -31.33 -19.85
CA VAL A 845 -26.92 -32.61 -19.59
C VAL A 845 -27.68 -33.58 -18.65
N PHE A 846 -28.85 -33.19 -18.12
CA PHE A 846 -29.66 -34.05 -17.22
C PHE A 846 -31.09 -34.34 -17.73
N ALA A 847 -31.28 -34.40 -19.04
CA ALA A 847 -32.53 -34.86 -19.64
C ALA A 847 -32.30 -36.06 -20.58
N VAL A 848 -32.04 -37.23 -20.00
CA VAL A 848 -32.45 -38.57 -20.49
C VAL A 848 -32.77 -39.44 -19.28
#